data_AF-P0DSN4-F1
#
_entry.id   AF-P0DSN4-F1
#
_cell.length_a   1.000
_cell.length_b   1.000
_cell.length_c   1.000
_cell.angle_alpha   90.00
_cell.angle_beta   90.00
_cell.angle_gamma   90.00
#
_symmetry.space_group_name_H-M   'P 1'
#
loop_
_entity.id
_entity.type
_entity.pdbx_description
1 polymer ?
#
loop_
_entity_poly.entity_id
_entity_poly.type
_entity_poly.pdbx_seq_one_letter_code
_entity_poly.pdbx_strand_id
1 'polypeptide(L)'
;MMNAQTTKIALLLAASAVTMALTGCGGSDGNDGNPGEPGGEPAPAIQILNFTFDKSVITNGVPSVEFTVTNENDLPVVGLQKMRFAAAQLIPQGATGAGNASQWQYFGDETCDVAATCPGTFVDQKNGHYSYTFNMNLTANAKITYNDQLAQRVLIRAYNTPLPDGTQVPNSNAFVDFTADTGAAPTYSRKIVATESCNTCHQDLANVKHGGAYSDVNYCATCHTAGKVGVGKEFNVLVHAKHKDLTLGSLESCQSCHAANDAAPDWGNWSRIPTAATCGSCHSTVDFAAGKGHSQQLDNSNCIACHNSDWTAELHTGKTADKKAVIAQLGMQATLVGQTDDTAVLTVSILDKDGNAIDAATVQDKIKRLETVTNVGPNFPIMGYNKSPGSGAAKIAKDLVKDGALQAGVTLVDGKLVFTTPALPFGTGDTDTAFTFIGLEMCSTGTSLTACTVDSATTSMKAELAFGTKSGNAPSMRHVNSVNFSTCQGCHSDTFEIHKGHHSGFVMTEQVSHAKDANGKAIVGVDGCVACHTPDGTYASGANKGAFEMKLHVIHGEQGVIKECTQCHNDFNLDAFKVKGALATSAGKYTTPITATCTSCHAPESIGHGLENMGAIVNGDYVQANQAAQSETCFYCHKPTPTDHTQVKM
;
A
#
# COMPACT_ATOMS: atom_id res chain seq x y z
N MET A 1 -11.36 -17.36 27.94
CA MET A 1 -11.04 -18.75 28.34
C MET A 1 -9.53 -18.89 28.32
N MET A 2 -8.97 -19.47 29.38
CA MET A 2 -7.56 -19.47 29.79
C MET A 2 -6.65 -20.36 28.92
N ASN A 3 -5.36 -20.00 28.80
CA ASN A 3 -4.16 -20.84 29.05
C ASN A 3 -2.93 -20.18 28.37
N ALA A 4 -1.94 -19.64 29.10
CA ALA A 4 -0.90 -20.26 29.95
C ALA A 4 0.43 -20.43 29.19
N GLN A 5 1.41 -19.58 29.53
CA GLN A 5 2.83 -19.71 29.16
C GLN A 5 3.57 -20.64 30.15
N THR A 6 4.59 -21.36 29.66
CA THR A 6 5.53 -22.15 30.47
C THR A 6 6.96 -21.67 30.22
N THR A 7 7.71 -21.40 31.29
CA THR A 7 9.14 -21.05 31.31
C THR A 7 10.00 -22.26 31.70
N LYS A 8 11.22 -22.35 31.15
CA LYS A 8 12.26 -23.33 31.54
C LYS A 8 13.54 -22.64 32.01
N ILE A 9 13.77 -22.72 33.33
CA ILE A 9 14.93 -23.24 34.08
C ILE A 9 16.37 -22.80 33.73
N ALA A 10 17.09 -22.50 34.81
CA ALA A 10 18.44 -21.93 34.96
C ALA A 10 19.59 -22.94 35.23
N LEU A 11 20.79 -22.37 35.47
CA LEU A 11 21.94 -22.79 36.29
C LEU A 11 23.14 -23.53 35.65
N LEU A 12 24.37 -22.98 35.77
CA LEU A 12 25.41 -23.42 36.73
C LEU A 12 26.78 -22.67 36.60
N LEU A 13 27.38 -22.36 37.76
CA LEU A 13 28.68 -21.72 38.03
C LEU A 13 29.84 -22.75 38.16
N ALA A 14 31.11 -22.34 37.97
CA ALA A 14 32.23 -22.59 38.91
C ALA A 14 33.58 -22.02 38.40
N ALA A 15 34.34 -21.40 39.31
CA ALA A 15 35.70 -20.87 39.13
C ALA A 15 36.75 -21.76 39.81
N SER A 16 38.02 -21.73 39.37
CA SER A 16 39.18 -22.08 40.21
C SER A 16 40.50 -21.51 39.65
N ALA A 17 41.31 -20.95 40.56
CA ALA A 17 42.63 -20.37 40.32
C ALA A 17 43.72 -21.20 41.04
N VAL A 18 44.90 -21.38 40.45
CA VAL A 18 46.12 -21.90 41.09
C VAL A 18 47.35 -21.14 40.59
N THR A 19 48.28 -20.90 41.52
CA THR A 19 49.36 -19.92 41.54
C THR A 19 50.76 -20.58 41.48
N MET A 20 51.77 -19.77 41.12
CA MET A 20 53.24 -19.86 41.44
C MET A 20 54.14 -20.79 40.61
N ALA A 21 55.17 -20.24 39.93
CA ALA A 21 56.53 -19.99 40.46
C ALA A 21 57.52 -19.56 39.35
N LEU A 22 58.49 -18.71 39.76
CA LEU A 22 59.50 -17.98 38.97
C LEU A 22 60.52 -18.85 38.22
N THR A 23 61.06 -18.35 37.10
CA THR A 23 62.52 -18.19 36.82
C THR A 23 62.76 -17.56 35.45
N GLY A 24 63.78 -16.70 35.34
CA GLY A 24 64.45 -16.38 34.07
C GLY A 24 64.18 -14.99 33.49
N CYS A 25 65.09 -14.06 33.77
CA CYS A 25 65.16 -12.73 33.16
C CYS A 25 65.66 -12.84 31.71
N GLY A 26 64.88 -12.35 30.75
CA GLY A 26 65.27 -12.19 29.36
C GLY A 26 64.27 -11.26 28.68
N GLY A 27 64.68 -10.01 28.46
CA GLY A 27 63.83 -9.00 27.83
C GLY A 27 63.57 -9.34 26.38
N SER A 28 62.29 -9.59 26.07
CA SER A 28 61.72 -9.49 24.74
C SER A 28 60.41 -8.71 24.90
N ASP A 29 60.28 -7.66 24.10
CA ASP A 29 59.06 -7.10 23.53
C ASP A 29 57.77 -7.74 24.06
N GLY A 30 56.95 -6.92 24.74
CA GLY A 30 55.66 -7.34 25.26
C GLY A 30 54.82 -7.96 24.15
N ASN A 31 54.24 -9.11 24.43
CA ASN A 31 53.26 -9.74 23.55
C ASN A 31 52.18 -8.72 23.20
N ASP A 32 51.81 -8.66 21.92
CA ASP A 32 50.58 -8.00 21.51
C ASP A 32 49.45 -8.48 22.43
N GLY A 33 48.70 -7.53 22.99
CA GLY A 33 47.50 -7.86 23.73
C GLY A 33 46.59 -8.70 22.85
N ASN A 34 45.92 -9.71 23.43
CA ASN A 34 44.88 -10.43 22.71
C ASN A 34 43.94 -9.40 22.06
N PRO A 35 43.56 -9.57 20.78
CA PRO A 35 42.48 -8.80 20.19
C PRO A 35 41.33 -8.76 21.18
N GLY A 36 40.78 -7.56 21.43
CA GLY A 36 39.58 -7.46 22.25
C GLY A 36 38.53 -8.42 21.69
N GLU A 37 37.89 -9.19 22.56
CA GLU A 37 36.71 -9.98 22.21
C GLU A 37 35.81 -9.10 21.33
N PRO A 38 35.34 -9.59 20.17
CA PRO A 38 34.37 -8.87 19.37
C PRO A 38 33.27 -8.39 20.31
N GLY A 39 33.00 -7.07 20.30
CA GLY A 39 31.92 -6.52 21.10
C GLY A 39 30.70 -7.40 20.90
N GLY A 40 30.16 -7.94 21.99
CA GLY A 40 29.00 -8.81 21.94
C GLY A 40 27.91 -8.16 21.10
N GLU A 41 27.08 -8.99 20.48
CA GLU A 41 25.95 -8.54 19.68
C GLU A 41 25.23 -7.41 20.45
N PRO A 42 25.10 -6.20 19.87
CA PRO A 42 24.43 -5.10 20.55
C PRO A 42 23.09 -5.60 21.10
N ALA A 43 22.74 -5.21 22.32
CA ALA A 43 21.44 -5.56 22.89
C ALA A 43 20.34 -5.32 21.84
N PRO A 44 19.34 -6.23 21.72
CA PRO A 44 18.36 -6.14 20.65
C PRO A 44 17.75 -4.75 20.65
N ALA A 45 17.89 -4.03 19.52
CA ALA A 45 17.27 -2.72 19.36
C ALA A 45 15.76 -2.87 19.61
N ILE A 46 15.18 -1.96 20.37
CA ILE A 46 13.74 -1.97 20.65
C ILE A 46 13.01 -1.72 19.33
N GLN A 47 12.11 -2.62 18.93
CA GLN A 47 11.34 -2.44 17.69
C GLN A 47 10.04 -1.66 17.94
N ILE A 48 9.39 -1.90 19.08
CA ILE A 48 8.11 -1.27 19.44
C ILE A 48 8.17 -0.77 20.89
N LEU A 49 7.64 0.43 21.15
CA LEU A 49 7.30 0.87 22.51
C LEU A 49 5.80 0.81 22.72
N ASN A 50 5.37 -0.03 23.66
CA ASN A 50 3.99 -0.15 24.11
C ASN A 50 3.78 0.69 25.36
N PHE A 51 2.70 1.48 25.41
CA PHE A 51 2.37 2.36 26.53
C PHE A 51 1.08 1.89 27.21
N THR A 52 1.10 1.74 28.53
CA THR A 52 -0.10 1.54 29.36
C THR A 52 -0.23 2.70 30.34
N PHE A 53 -1.39 3.36 30.37
CA PHE A 53 -1.63 4.48 31.28
C PHE A 53 -2.30 3.99 32.56
N ASP A 54 -1.61 4.14 33.68
CA ASP A 54 -2.04 3.65 34.99
C ASP A 54 -2.91 4.70 35.72
N LYS A 55 -2.56 5.98 35.57
CA LYS A 55 -3.31 7.09 36.15
C LYS A 55 -3.11 8.37 35.34
N SER A 56 -4.20 9.06 35.02
CA SER A 56 -4.18 10.34 34.29
C SER A 56 -5.20 11.28 34.92
N VAL A 57 -4.77 12.42 35.46
CA VAL A 57 -5.63 13.35 36.20
C VAL A 57 -5.18 14.80 36.02
N ILE A 58 -6.05 15.75 36.36
CA ILE A 58 -5.74 17.17 36.48
C ILE A 58 -5.98 17.60 37.92
N THR A 59 -4.92 17.93 38.64
CA THR A 59 -5.00 18.38 40.03
C THR A 59 -4.78 19.88 40.09
N ASN A 60 -5.78 20.65 40.55
CA ASN A 60 -5.71 22.12 40.63
C ASN A 60 -5.25 22.79 39.31
N GLY A 61 -5.74 22.28 38.18
CA GLY A 61 -5.41 22.74 36.84
C GLY A 61 -4.09 22.21 36.26
N VAL A 62 -3.33 21.39 36.99
CA VAL A 62 -2.07 20.81 36.51
C VAL A 62 -2.29 19.35 36.08
N PRO A 63 -2.07 18.99 34.80
CA PRO A 63 -2.15 17.62 34.33
C PRO A 63 -0.97 16.77 34.85
N SER A 64 -1.24 15.50 35.14
CA SER A 64 -0.23 14.50 35.45
C SER A 64 -0.62 13.14 34.88
N VAL A 65 0.37 12.40 34.37
CA VAL A 65 0.21 11.02 33.89
C VAL A 65 1.23 10.09 34.55
N GLU A 66 0.78 8.90 34.91
CA GLU A 66 1.57 7.75 35.35
C GLU A 66 1.35 6.63 34.33
N PHE A 67 2.43 6.05 33.80
CA PHE A 67 2.36 5.10 32.70
C PHE A 67 3.52 4.10 32.73
N THR A 68 3.27 2.93 32.19
CA THR A 68 4.24 1.84 32.02
C THR A 68 4.63 1.72 30.55
N VAL A 69 5.93 1.51 30.28
CA VAL A 69 6.45 1.29 28.93
C VAL A 69 7.11 -0.09 28.82
N THR A 70 6.68 -0.88 27.84
CA THR A 70 7.25 -2.19 27.49
C THR A 70 7.70 -2.24 26.03
N ASN A 71 8.57 -3.20 25.71
CA ASN A 71 8.99 -3.48 24.33
C ASN A 71 8.06 -4.49 23.63
N GLU A 72 8.43 -4.93 22.43
CA GLU A 72 7.71 -5.96 21.64
C GLU A 72 7.62 -7.35 22.29
N ASN A 73 8.37 -7.60 23.37
CA ASN A 73 8.37 -8.84 24.13
C ASN A 73 7.75 -8.67 25.53
N ASP A 74 7.01 -7.58 25.78
CA ASP A 74 6.43 -7.21 27.07
C ASP A 74 7.46 -7.03 28.21
N LEU A 75 8.73 -6.76 27.87
CA LEU A 75 9.77 -6.46 28.86
C LEU A 75 9.76 -4.96 29.20
N PRO A 76 9.92 -4.58 30.48
CA PRO A 76 10.00 -3.18 30.89
C PRO A 76 11.14 -2.42 30.21
N VAL A 77 10.85 -1.24 29.65
CA VAL A 77 11.87 -0.36 29.06
C VAL A 77 12.28 0.67 30.10
N VAL A 78 13.55 0.64 30.53
CA VAL A 78 14.10 1.50 31.59
C VAL A 78 15.05 2.55 31.00
N GLY A 79 14.97 3.80 31.48
CA GLY A 79 15.92 4.83 31.12
C GLY A 79 15.57 5.62 29.85
N LEU A 80 14.30 5.72 29.45
CA LEU A 80 13.90 6.59 28.34
C LEU A 80 14.36 8.04 28.57
N GLN A 81 15.01 8.64 27.57
CA GLN A 81 15.74 9.90 27.75
C GLN A 81 14.95 11.14 27.38
N LYS A 82 14.09 11.07 26.35
CA LYS A 82 13.45 12.28 25.80
C LYS A 82 12.02 12.02 25.34
N MET A 83 11.09 12.79 25.87
CA MET A 83 9.66 12.72 25.54
C MET A 83 9.04 14.11 25.38
N ARG A 84 8.05 14.22 24.50
CA ARG A 84 7.16 15.38 24.43
C ARG A 84 5.78 15.00 24.93
N PHE A 85 5.26 15.78 25.86
CA PHE A 85 3.93 15.61 26.45
C PHE A 85 3.04 16.77 25.99
N ALA A 86 1.86 16.48 25.47
CA ALA A 86 0.88 17.48 25.04
C ALA A 86 -0.43 17.30 25.79
N ALA A 87 -1.17 18.40 26.04
CA ALA A 87 -2.48 18.36 26.67
C ALA A 87 -3.54 19.07 25.80
N ALA A 88 -4.74 18.49 25.73
CA ALA A 88 -5.89 19.04 25.02
C ALA A 88 -7.20 18.72 25.76
N GLN A 89 -8.25 19.51 25.53
CA GLN A 89 -9.63 19.20 25.96
C GLN A 89 -10.56 19.04 24.75
N LEU A 90 -11.63 18.26 24.89
CA LEU A 90 -12.62 18.02 23.84
C LEU A 90 -13.93 18.75 24.14
N ILE A 91 -14.31 19.69 23.29
CA ILE A 91 -15.67 20.23 23.29
C ILE A 91 -16.61 19.18 22.68
N PRO A 92 -17.71 18.78 23.35
CA PRO A 92 -18.65 17.81 22.83
C PRO A 92 -19.43 18.37 21.63
N GLN A 93 -19.99 17.46 20.81
CA GLN A 93 -20.84 17.81 19.68
C GLN A 93 -21.98 18.76 20.11
N GLY A 94 -22.23 19.80 19.32
CA GLY A 94 -23.31 20.77 19.55
C GLY A 94 -23.03 21.85 20.60
N ALA A 95 -21.95 21.76 21.40
CA ALA A 95 -21.73 22.70 22.50
C ALA A 95 -21.36 24.11 22.05
N THR A 96 -20.72 24.26 20.88
CA THR A 96 -20.38 25.56 20.28
C THR A 96 -21.50 26.13 19.39
N GLY A 97 -22.62 25.42 19.27
CA GLY A 97 -23.73 25.77 18.37
C GLY A 97 -24.41 24.51 17.82
N ALA A 98 -25.71 24.59 17.57
CA ALA A 98 -26.49 23.48 17.03
C ALA A 98 -25.88 22.95 15.72
N GLY A 99 -25.74 21.63 15.61
CA GLY A 99 -25.16 20.94 14.45
C GLY A 99 -23.62 20.96 14.36
N ASN A 100 -22.91 21.72 15.21
CA ASN A 100 -21.46 21.73 15.18
C ASN A 100 -20.85 20.39 15.66
N ALA A 101 -19.73 20.01 15.03
CA ALA A 101 -18.97 18.83 15.41
C ALA A 101 -18.30 18.99 16.79
N SER A 102 -17.89 17.87 17.40
CA SER A 102 -16.94 17.91 18.51
C SER A 102 -15.62 18.53 18.06
N GLN A 103 -14.91 19.21 18.97
CA GLN A 103 -13.72 19.97 18.62
C GLN A 103 -12.66 19.92 19.71
N TRP A 104 -11.44 19.52 19.34
CA TRP A 104 -10.29 19.61 20.25
C TRP A 104 -9.87 21.06 20.48
N GLN A 105 -9.43 21.37 21.69
CA GLN A 105 -8.69 22.59 22.01
C GLN A 105 -7.32 22.20 22.57
N TYR A 106 -6.25 22.57 21.86
CA TYR A 106 -4.88 22.19 22.20
C TYR A 106 -4.23 23.22 23.12
N PHE A 107 -4.00 22.88 24.39
CA PHE A 107 -3.43 23.82 25.37
C PHE A 107 -1.96 24.14 25.08
N GLY A 108 -1.16 23.11 24.81
CA GLY A 108 0.28 23.23 24.66
C GLY A 108 0.99 21.89 24.78
N ASP A 109 2.31 21.93 24.63
CA ASP A 109 3.20 20.79 24.82
C ASP A 109 4.49 21.19 25.53
N GLU A 110 5.06 20.23 26.24
CA GLU A 110 6.33 20.34 26.97
C GLU A 110 7.26 19.24 26.47
N THR A 111 8.50 19.58 26.14
CA THR A 111 9.52 18.59 25.78
C THR A 111 10.45 18.42 26.98
N CYS A 112 10.49 17.21 27.53
CA CYS A 112 11.37 16.83 28.62
C CYS A 112 12.53 16.01 28.07
N ASP A 113 13.75 16.42 28.40
CA ASP A 113 14.98 15.72 28.08
C ASP A 113 15.74 15.51 29.40
N VAL A 114 15.93 14.25 29.81
CA VAL A 114 16.57 13.88 31.08
C VAL A 114 18.01 14.42 31.15
N ALA A 115 18.67 14.55 30.00
CA ALA A 115 20.04 15.08 29.90
C ALA A 115 20.08 16.60 29.73
N ALA A 116 18.94 17.28 29.61
CA ALA A 116 18.86 18.72 29.37
C ALA A 116 17.68 19.36 30.13
N THR A 117 16.87 20.18 29.44
CA THR A 117 15.74 20.87 30.05
C THR A 117 14.52 19.97 30.14
N CYS A 118 13.90 19.91 31.31
CA CYS A 118 12.60 19.31 31.51
C CYS A 118 11.69 20.34 32.21
N PRO A 119 10.70 20.93 31.52
CA PRO A 119 9.84 21.96 32.11
C PRO A 119 9.05 21.42 33.32
N GLY A 120 8.39 20.27 33.15
CA GLY A 120 7.67 19.59 34.21
C GLY A 120 8.56 18.67 35.06
N THR A 121 7.93 17.82 35.86
CA THR A 121 8.62 16.81 36.67
C THR A 121 8.47 15.44 36.01
N PHE A 122 9.55 14.92 35.44
CA PHE A 122 9.62 13.56 34.91
C PHE A 122 10.34 12.63 35.90
N VAL A 123 9.73 11.48 36.20
CA VAL A 123 10.29 10.48 37.10
C VAL A 123 10.29 9.12 36.41
N ASP A 124 11.47 8.53 36.28
CA ASP A 124 11.66 7.13 35.89
C ASP A 124 11.86 6.28 37.17
N GLN A 125 10.92 5.38 37.46
CA GLN A 125 10.94 4.51 38.65
C GLN A 125 11.89 3.30 38.51
N LYS A 126 12.64 3.20 37.40
CA LYS A 126 13.65 2.18 37.12
C LYS A 126 13.11 0.76 37.02
N ASN A 127 11.83 0.63 36.71
CA ASN A 127 11.10 -0.64 36.57
C ASN A 127 10.13 -0.62 35.37
N GLY A 128 10.33 0.29 34.42
CA GLY A 128 9.43 0.54 33.28
C GLY A 128 8.24 1.45 33.59
N HIS A 129 8.01 1.81 34.85
CA HIS A 129 6.98 2.79 35.22
C HIS A 129 7.59 4.19 35.24
N TYR A 130 6.83 5.14 34.72
CA TYR A 130 7.18 6.54 34.60
C TYR A 130 6.05 7.42 35.12
N SER A 131 6.39 8.63 35.54
CA SER A 131 5.39 9.68 35.74
C SER A 131 5.86 11.00 35.15
N TYR A 132 4.90 11.78 34.66
CA TYR A 132 5.11 13.13 34.21
C TYR A 132 4.04 14.06 34.77
N THR A 133 4.47 15.09 35.49
CA THR A 133 3.61 16.20 35.93
C THR A 133 3.99 17.44 35.15
N PHE A 134 3.03 18.02 34.43
CA PHE A 134 3.27 19.20 33.61
C PHE A 134 3.65 20.41 34.46
N ASN A 135 4.44 21.34 33.90
CA ASN A 135 4.63 22.67 34.49
C ASN A 135 3.44 23.59 34.17
N MET A 136 2.82 23.40 33.00
CA MET A 136 1.64 24.11 32.56
C MET A 136 0.47 23.90 33.52
N ASN A 137 -0.10 25.01 34.00
CA ASN A 137 -1.42 25.03 34.62
C ASN A 137 -2.46 25.46 33.58
N LEU A 138 -3.42 24.59 33.27
CA LEU A 138 -4.41 24.81 32.21
C LEU A 138 -5.31 26.02 32.47
N THR A 139 -5.51 26.40 33.74
CA THR A 139 -6.29 27.58 34.12
C THR A 139 -5.61 28.90 33.72
N ALA A 140 -4.29 28.87 33.48
CA ALA A 140 -3.51 30.04 33.08
C ALA A 140 -3.38 30.18 31.55
N ASN A 141 -4.07 29.35 30.76
CA ASN A 141 -3.99 29.43 29.30
C ASN A 141 -4.70 30.69 28.77
N ALA A 142 -4.02 31.47 27.93
CA ALA A 142 -4.54 32.74 27.44
C ALA A 142 -5.62 32.62 26.35
N LYS A 143 -5.73 31.47 25.67
CA LYS A 143 -6.61 31.27 24.50
C LYS A 143 -7.77 30.33 24.79
N ILE A 144 -7.61 29.45 25.77
CA ILE A 144 -8.52 28.34 26.05
C ILE A 144 -8.88 28.38 27.53
N THR A 145 -10.18 28.49 27.83
CA THR A 145 -10.68 28.32 29.20
C THR A 145 -10.76 26.83 29.53
N TYR A 146 -9.94 26.37 30.47
CA TYR A 146 -10.01 25.00 30.99
C TYR A 146 -11.38 24.72 31.62
N ASN A 147 -11.94 23.55 31.34
CA ASN A 147 -13.19 23.08 31.93
C ASN A 147 -13.05 21.61 32.36
N ASP A 148 -13.15 21.36 33.67
CA ASP A 148 -12.98 20.03 34.27
C ASP A 148 -14.13 19.05 33.97
N GLN A 149 -15.26 19.54 33.44
CA GLN A 149 -16.38 18.70 32.97
C GLN A 149 -16.16 18.17 31.55
N LEU A 150 -15.14 18.65 30.84
CA LEU A 150 -14.82 18.18 29.50
C LEU A 150 -13.89 16.97 29.54
N ALA A 151 -13.97 16.13 28.50
CA ALA A 151 -13.00 15.07 28.29
C ALA A 151 -11.62 15.67 28.01
N GLN A 152 -10.60 15.15 28.67
CA GLN A 152 -9.22 15.60 28.57
C GLN A 152 -8.40 14.57 27.81
N ARG A 153 -7.33 15.01 27.16
CA ARG A 153 -6.36 14.14 26.48
C ARG A 153 -4.94 14.56 26.82
N VAL A 154 -4.10 13.57 27.14
CA VAL A 154 -2.64 13.72 27.12
C VAL A 154 -2.06 12.86 25.99
N LEU A 155 -1.12 13.41 25.24
CA LEU A 155 -0.40 12.73 24.16
C LEU A 155 1.10 12.70 24.50
N ILE A 156 1.76 11.60 24.17
CA ILE A 156 3.18 11.38 24.36
C ILE A 156 3.82 11.09 23.00
N ARG A 157 4.91 11.79 22.71
CA ARG A 157 5.89 11.39 21.69
C ARG A 157 7.19 11.00 22.39
N ALA A 158 7.57 9.73 22.32
CA ALA A 158 8.93 9.31 22.66
C ALA A 158 9.85 9.57 21.46
N TYR A 159 10.96 10.27 21.68
CA TYR A 159 11.97 10.50 20.65
C TYR A 159 12.84 9.27 20.50
N ASN A 160 13.49 9.14 19.34
CA ASN A 160 14.48 8.10 19.06
C ASN A 160 15.85 8.37 19.73
N THR A 161 15.86 8.94 20.93
CA THR A 161 17.09 9.13 21.71
C THR A 161 17.44 7.79 22.37
N PRO A 162 18.65 7.25 22.17
CA PRO A 162 19.02 5.95 22.71
C PRO A 162 18.96 5.95 24.25
N LEU A 163 18.78 4.75 24.82
CA LEU A 163 18.92 4.55 26.26
C LEU A 163 20.38 4.83 26.70
N PRO A 164 20.64 5.04 28.01
CA PRO A 164 22.00 5.31 28.51
C PRO A 164 23.04 4.25 28.17
N ASP A 165 22.62 3.00 27.93
CA ASP A 165 23.49 1.88 27.53
C ASP A 165 23.73 1.80 26.01
N GLY A 166 23.16 2.71 25.23
CA GLY A 166 23.27 2.78 23.77
C GLY A 166 22.16 2.04 23.01
N THR A 167 21.25 1.36 23.70
CA THR A 167 20.10 0.67 23.05
C THR A 167 19.27 1.68 22.26
N GLN A 168 19.05 1.38 20.98
CA GLN A 168 18.24 2.23 20.11
C GLN A 168 16.76 2.17 20.50
N VAL A 169 16.10 3.32 20.41
CA VAL A 169 14.68 3.49 20.75
C VAL A 169 13.94 3.98 19.51
N PRO A 170 12.79 3.40 19.14
CA PRO A 170 12.01 3.88 18.01
C PRO A 170 11.28 5.18 18.39
N ASN A 171 11.03 6.06 17.42
CA ASN A 171 10.11 7.18 17.65
C ASN A 171 8.70 6.60 17.80
N SER A 172 8.02 6.89 18.90
CA SER A 172 6.72 6.29 19.21
C SER A 172 5.70 7.33 19.67
N ASN A 173 4.42 7.04 19.48
CA ASN A 173 3.30 7.88 19.88
C ASN A 173 2.37 7.10 20.81
N ALA A 174 1.82 7.77 21.80
CA ALA A 174 0.75 7.26 22.65
C ALA A 174 -0.17 8.41 23.06
N PHE A 175 -1.41 8.09 23.45
CA PHE A 175 -2.31 9.07 24.05
C PHE A 175 -3.29 8.39 25.01
N VAL A 176 -3.87 9.18 25.91
CA VAL A 176 -4.92 8.75 26.83
C VAL A 176 -6.02 9.81 26.87
N ASP A 177 -7.26 9.36 26.77
CA ASP A 177 -8.46 10.16 27.00
C ASP A 177 -8.99 9.87 28.41
N PHE A 178 -9.31 10.91 29.19
CA PHE A 178 -9.73 10.74 30.59
C PHE A 178 -10.62 11.89 31.09
N THR A 179 -11.45 11.61 32.10
CA THR A 179 -12.18 12.61 32.88
C THR A 179 -11.23 13.25 33.89
N ALA A 180 -11.24 14.58 34.00
CA ALA A 180 -10.19 15.37 34.66
C ALA A 180 -9.88 14.95 36.11
N ASP A 181 -10.90 14.68 36.92
CA ASP A 181 -10.80 14.42 38.35
C ASP A 181 -10.55 12.93 38.68
N THR A 182 -11.30 12.04 38.04
CA THR A 182 -11.30 10.60 38.31
C THR A 182 -10.27 9.82 37.50
N GLY A 183 -9.83 10.36 36.36
CA GLY A 183 -8.98 9.66 35.40
C GLY A 183 -9.66 8.52 34.64
N ALA A 184 -10.98 8.33 34.83
CA ALA A 184 -11.76 7.32 34.15
C ALA A 184 -11.92 7.65 32.66
N ALA A 185 -12.23 6.62 31.84
CA ALA A 185 -12.57 6.81 30.44
C ALA A 185 -13.75 7.81 30.30
N PRO A 186 -13.67 8.81 29.39
CA PRO A 186 -14.73 9.80 29.23
C PRO A 186 -16.03 9.21 28.69
N THR A 187 -17.13 9.94 28.88
CA THR A 187 -18.46 9.56 28.37
C THR A 187 -18.64 9.81 26.86
N TYR A 188 -17.73 10.53 26.22
CA TYR A 188 -17.72 10.82 24.78
C TYR A 188 -16.28 10.96 24.27
N SER A 189 -16.07 10.72 22.97
CA SER A 189 -14.76 10.85 22.33
C SER A 189 -14.83 11.55 20.97
N ARG A 190 -13.66 11.68 20.33
CA ARG A 190 -13.53 12.10 18.92
C ARG A 190 -12.47 11.24 18.24
N LYS A 191 -12.78 9.95 18.08
CA LYS A 191 -11.97 8.93 17.41
C LYS A 191 -12.72 8.42 16.17
N ILE A 192 -12.56 9.14 15.06
CA ILE A 192 -13.37 8.97 13.83
C ILE A 192 -12.65 8.10 12.78
N VAL A 193 -11.32 8.15 12.72
CA VAL A 193 -10.51 7.38 11.78
C VAL A 193 -9.40 6.67 12.54
N ALA A 194 -8.97 5.52 12.04
CA ALA A 194 -7.86 4.76 12.58
C ALA A 194 -6.62 4.89 11.68
N THR A 195 -5.42 4.88 12.28
CA THR A 195 -4.14 4.94 11.56
C THR A 195 -4.01 3.80 10.54
N GLU A 196 -4.57 2.63 10.86
CA GLU A 196 -4.59 1.45 9.99
C GLU A 196 -5.13 1.76 8.58
N SER A 197 -6.24 2.51 8.48
CA SER A 197 -6.81 2.89 7.18
C SER A 197 -5.85 3.76 6.35
N CYS A 198 -5.11 4.67 7.00
CA CYS A 198 -4.09 5.49 6.34
C CYS A 198 -2.90 4.65 5.86
N ASN A 199 -2.47 3.71 6.70
CA ASN A 199 -1.31 2.86 6.46
C ASN A 199 -1.52 1.83 5.34
N THR A 200 -2.78 1.54 4.97
CA THR A 200 -3.10 0.80 3.74
C THR A 200 -2.43 1.40 2.49
N CYS A 201 -2.27 2.72 2.43
CA CYS A 201 -1.62 3.42 1.33
C CYS A 201 -0.23 3.97 1.71
N HIS A 202 -0.10 4.50 2.93
CA HIS A 202 1.10 5.22 3.37
C HIS A 202 2.16 4.34 4.05
N GLN A 203 1.84 3.09 4.35
CA GLN A 203 2.59 2.14 5.21
C GLN A 203 2.79 2.62 6.65
N ASP A 204 3.41 3.78 6.82
CA ASP A 204 3.53 4.51 8.08
C ASP A 204 3.18 5.98 7.84
N LEU A 205 2.15 6.48 8.54
CA LEU A 205 1.70 7.87 8.48
C LEU A 205 2.83 8.87 8.80
N ALA A 206 3.86 8.46 9.56
CA ALA A 206 5.07 9.24 9.82
C ALA A 206 5.80 9.69 8.54
N ASN A 207 5.63 8.96 7.43
CA ASN A 207 6.18 9.28 6.12
C ASN A 207 5.60 10.55 5.48
N VAL A 208 4.45 11.04 5.96
CA VAL A 208 3.69 12.09 5.27
C VAL A 208 4.21 13.48 5.61
N LYS A 209 4.47 13.77 6.90
CA LYS A 209 4.85 15.13 7.34
C LYS A 209 5.63 15.14 8.65
N HIS A 210 6.24 16.29 8.93
CA HIS A 210 6.97 16.58 10.16
C HIS A 210 8.17 15.66 10.44
N GLY A 211 8.77 15.08 9.39
CA GLY A 211 10.03 14.36 9.48
C GLY A 211 9.96 13.10 10.34
N GLY A 212 8.88 12.32 10.23
CA GLY A 212 8.74 11.06 10.95
C GLY A 212 8.31 11.20 12.42
N ALA A 213 7.90 12.40 12.86
CA ALA A 213 7.62 12.66 14.26
C ALA A 213 6.32 12.00 14.78
N TYR A 214 5.30 11.91 13.92
CA TYR A 214 3.94 11.52 14.31
C TYR A 214 3.44 10.38 13.41
N SER A 215 3.26 9.19 13.98
CA SER A 215 2.77 7.99 13.31
C SER A 215 1.30 7.67 13.64
N ASP A 216 0.74 8.23 14.72
CA ASP A 216 -0.69 8.04 15.07
C ASP A 216 -1.56 9.18 14.53
N VAL A 217 -2.58 8.84 13.74
CA VAL A 217 -3.54 9.80 13.17
C VAL A 217 -4.28 10.62 14.24
N ASN A 218 -4.47 10.06 15.43
CA ASN A 218 -5.10 10.73 16.57
C ASN A 218 -4.24 11.89 17.07
N TYR A 219 -2.91 11.78 16.97
CA TYR A 219 -2.00 12.88 17.30
C TYR A 219 -2.21 14.04 16.31
N CYS A 220 -2.31 13.72 15.02
CA CYS A 220 -2.58 14.71 13.98
C CYS A 220 -3.92 15.41 14.22
N ALA A 221 -4.99 14.64 14.45
CA ALA A 221 -6.34 15.14 14.64
C ALA A 221 -6.51 16.01 15.90
N THR A 222 -5.71 15.78 16.95
CA THR A 222 -5.73 16.62 18.16
C THR A 222 -5.01 17.96 17.97
N CYS A 223 -3.90 17.99 17.22
CA CYS A 223 -3.14 19.22 16.97
C CYS A 223 -3.75 20.08 15.85
N HIS A 224 -4.24 19.44 14.78
CA HIS A 224 -4.89 20.12 13.65
C HIS A 224 -6.34 20.51 13.99
N THR A 225 -6.47 21.50 14.88
CA THR A 225 -7.73 22.11 15.32
C THR A 225 -7.63 23.64 15.31
N ALA A 226 -8.79 24.31 15.26
CA ALA A 226 -8.85 25.76 15.28
C ALA A 226 -8.19 26.34 16.55
N GLY A 227 -7.47 27.46 16.39
CA GLY A 227 -6.70 28.10 17.46
C GLY A 227 -5.27 27.58 17.59
N LYS A 228 -4.97 26.34 17.13
CA LYS A 228 -3.61 25.79 17.07
C LYS A 228 -3.00 25.90 15.67
N VAL A 229 -3.77 25.55 14.64
CA VAL A 229 -3.38 25.73 13.23
C VAL A 229 -4.21 26.82 12.56
N GLY A 230 -3.72 27.35 11.44
CA GLY A 230 -4.48 28.35 10.66
C GLY A 230 -5.70 27.74 9.96
N VAL A 231 -6.68 28.59 9.63
CA VAL A 231 -7.92 28.20 8.94
C VAL A 231 -7.64 27.35 7.69
N GLY A 232 -8.45 26.31 7.51
CA GLY A 232 -8.35 25.34 6.42
C GLY A 232 -7.28 24.27 6.64
N LYS A 233 -6.63 24.25 7.81
CA LYS A 233 -5.65 23.23 8.20
C LYS A 233 -6.16 22.34 9.33
N GLU A 234 -7.37 22.57 9.84
CA GLU A 234 -8.04 21.65 10.74
C GLU A 234 -8.22 20.28 10.07
N PHE A 235 -8.11 19.20 10.84
CA PHE A 235 -7.94 17.85 10.27
C PHE A 235 -9.13 17.42 9.41
N ASN A 236 -10.36 17.82 9.79
CA ASN A 236 -11.59 17.58 9.05
C ASN A 236 -11.69 18.34 7.70
N VAL A 237 -10.81 19.30 7.45
CA VAL A 237 -10.73 20.04 6.18
C VAL A 237 -9.48 19.63 5.41
N LEU A 238 -8.33 19.57 6.10
CA LEU A 238 -7.02 19.35 5.49
C LEU A 238 -6.95 18.00 4.77
N VAL A 239 -7.40 16.92 5.39
CA VAL A 239 -7.27 15.57 4.82
C VAL A 239 -8.11 15.46 3.56
N HIS A 240 -9.38 15.87 3.59
CA HIS A 240 -10.23 15.90 2.40
C HIS A 240 -9.61 16.74 1.27
N ALA A 241 -9.14 17.95 1.58
CA ALA A 241 -8.51 18.83 0.58
C ALA A 241 -7.24 18.23 -0.05
N LYS A 242 -6.55 17.30 0.62
CA LYS A 242 -5.38 16.60 0.08
C LYS A 242 -5.69 15.40 -0.80
N HIS A 243 -6.92 14.87 -0.73
CA HIS A 243 -7.29 13.64 -1.41
C HIS A 243 -8.37 13.84 -2.49
N LYS A 244 -9.18 14.90 -2.41
CA LYS A 244 -10.33 15.11 -3.31
C LYS A 244 -10.00 15.22 -4.80
N ASP A 245 -8.78 15.65 -5.14
CA ASP A 245 -8.33 15.85 -6.53
C ASP A 245 -7.38 14.75 -7.00
N LEU A 246 -7.28 13.64 -6.24
CA LEU A 246 -6.48 12.47 -6.62
C LEU A 246 -7.34 11.48 -7.42
N THR A 247 -6.74 10.81 -8.39
CA THR A 247 -7.40 9.81 -9.24
C THR A 247 -7.19 8.37 -8.73
N LEU A 248 -6.83 8.21 -7.46
CA LEU A 248 -6.51 6.91 -6.88
C LEU A 248 -7.80 6.19 -6.46
N GLY A 249 -8.06 5.01 -7.03
CA GLY A 249 -9.38 4.37 -7.03
C GLY A 249 -10.04 4.16 -5.66
N SER A 250 -9.28 3.80 -4.62
CA SER A 250 -9.87 3.64 -3.27
C SER A 250 -10.47 4.94 -2.71
N LEU A 251 -9.96 6.11 -3.13
CA LEU A 251 -10.43 7.43 -2.67
C LEU A 251 -11.76 7.84 -3.31
N GLU A 252 -12.26 7.11 -4.30
CA GLU A 252 -13.61 7.29 -4.86
C GLU A 252 -14.72 6.85 -3.90
N SER A 253 -14.36 6.24 -2.77
CA SER A 253 -15.27 5.90 -1.67
C SER A 253 -14.75 6.41 -0.34
N CYS A 254 -15.66 6.96 0.48
CA CYS A 254 -15.37 7.35 1.87
C CYS A 254 -14.80 6.20 2.69
N GLN A 255 -15.13 4.95 2.33
CA GLN A 255 -14.74 3.75 3.07
C GLN A 255 -13.24 3.48 3.09
N SER A 256 -12.44 4.12 2.23
CA SER A 256 -10.98 4.05 2.30
C SER A 256 -10.41 4.62 3.60
N CYS A 257 -11.14 5.54 4.25
CA CYS A 257 -10.76 6.14 5.54
C CYS A 257 -11.83 5.93 6.64
N HIS A 258 -13.10 5.86 6.26
CA HIS A 258 -14.24 5.72 7.16
C HIS A 258 -14.80 4.29 7.13
N ALA A 259 -14.17 3.41 7.90
CA ALA A 259 -14.59 2.04 8.12
C ALA A 259 -14.77 1.76 9.61
N ALA A 260 -15.56 0.72 9.93
CA ALA A 260 -15.67 0.25 11.31
C ALA A 260 -14.31 -0.24 11.80
N ASN A 261 -13.87 0.26 12.95
CA ASN A 261 -12.62 -0.13 13.59
C ASN A 261 -12.74 0.09 15.10
N ASP A 262 -12.24 -0.86 15.91
CA ASP A 262 -12.36 -0.81 17.37
C ASP A 262 -11.63 0.39 17.99
N ALA A 263 -10.56 0.87 17.34
CA ALA A 263 -9.86 2.09 17.75
C ALA A 263 -10.61 3.39 17.39
N ALA A 264 -11.65 3.31 16.54
CA ALA A 264 -12.44 4.44 16.06
C ALA A 264 -13.94 4.30 16.37
N PRO A 265 -14.36 4.33 17.65
CA PRO A 265 -15.77 4.18 18.03
C PRO A 265 -16.69 5.26 17.44
N ASP A 266 -16.17 6.43 17.08
CA ASP A 266 -16.92 7.53 16.47
C ASP A 266 -16.86 7.49 14.93
N TRP A 267 -16.46 6.36 14.32
CA TRP A 267 -16.24 6.28 12.86
C TRP A 267 -17.46 6.68 12.05
N GLY A 268 -18.66 6.40 12.56
CA GLY A 268 -19.93 6.72 11.92
C GLY A 268 -20.23 8.23 11.78
N ASN A 269 -19.38 9.11 12.31
CA ASN A 269 -19.58 10.55 12.23
C ASN A 269 -19.53 11.12 10.81
N TRP A 270 -18.86 10.42 9.88
CA TRP A 270 -18.70 10.87 8.48
C TRP A 270 -20.02 11.16 7.77
N SER A 271 -21.09 10.40 8.08
CA SER A 271 -22.43 10.59 7.51
C SER A 271 -23.39 11.30 8.46
N ARG A 272 -23.08 11.39 9.75
CA ARG A 272 -24.00 11.88 10.80
C ARG A 272 -23.78 13.34 11.20
N ILE A 273 -22.61 13.91 10.91
CA ILE A 273 -22.22 15.26 11.37
C ILE A 273 -21.89 16.17 10.17
N PRO A 274 -22.90 16.53 9.33
CA PRO A 274 -22.69 17.45 8.21
C PRO A 274 -22.45 18.87 8.71
N THR A 275 -21.37 19.51 8.25
CA THR A 275 -21.00 20.88 8.61
C THR A 275 -20.43 21.62 7.40
N ALA A 276 -20.67 22.93 7.31
CA ALA A 276 -20.23 23.77 6.19
C ALA A 276 -18.72 23.65 5.93
N ALA A 277 -17.89 23.67 6.98
CA ALA A 277 -16.43 23.55 6.83
C ALA A 277 -15.99 22.16 6.33
N THR A 278 -16.57 21.08 6.85
CA THR A 278 -16.18 19.71 6.49
C THR A 278 -16.68 19.35 5.10
N CYS A 279 -17.96 19.56 4.80
CA CYS A 279 -18.53 19.27 3.49
C CYS A 279 -17.93 20.20 2.41
N GLY A 280 -17.73 21.48 2.74
CA GLY A 280 -17.10 22.47 1.87
C GLY A 280 -15.61 22.20 1.58
N SER A 281 -14.95 21.30 2.31
CA SER A 281 -13.55 20.93 2.02
C SER A 281 -13.39 20.21 0.68
N CYS A 282 -14.39 19.42 0.27
CA CYS A 282 -14.50 18.83 -1.07
C CYS A 282 -15.37 19.68 -1.99
N HIS A 283 -16.52 20.15 -1.50
CA HIS A 283 -17.45 21.02 -2.23
C HIS A 283 -16.97 22.49 -2.19
N SER A 284 -15.70 22.72 -2.51
CA SER A 284 -14.99 23.99 -2.29
C SER A 284 -15.45 25.15 -3.20
N THR A 285 -16.36 24.89 -4.14
CA THR A 285 -17.00 25.91 -4.97
C THR A 285 -18.25 26.51 -4.31
N VAL A 286 -18.76 25.87 -3.26
CA VAL A 286 -19.92 26.32 -2.48
C VAL A 286 -19.48 27.30 -1.41
N ASP A 287 -20.16 28.44 -1.34
CA ASP A 287 -20.05 29.37 -0.22
C ASP A 287 -21.40 29.41 0.50
N PHE A 288 -21.49 28.66 1.60
CA PHE A 288 -22.72 28.55 2.40
C PHE A 288 -23.14 29.90 3.00
N ALA A 289 -22.19 30.74 3.41
CA ALA A 289 -22.48 32.04 4.02
C ALA A 289 -23.01 33.03 2.98
N ALA A 290 -22.48 33.01 1.75
CA ALA A 290 -22.95 33.85 0.65
C ALA A 290 -24.18 33.27 -0.09
N GLY A 291 -24.52 32.00 0.12
CA GLY A 291 -25.54 31.30 -0.66
C GLY A 291 -25.13 31.06 -2.11
N LYS A 292 -23.82 30.91 -2.38
CA LYS A 292 -23.29 30.65 -3.72
C LYS A 292 -23.25 29.15 -3.97
N GLY A 293 -24.03 28.68 -4.94
CA GLY A 293 -24.08 27.26 -5.34
C GLY A 293 -24.86 26.35 -4.39
N HIS A 294 -25.40 26.90 -3.30
CA HIS A 294 -26.26 26.23 -2.32
C HIS A 294 -27.15 27.29 -1.65
N SER A 295 -28.26 26.90 -1.00
CA SER A 295 -29.01 27.84 -0.15
C SER A 295 -28.11 28.43 0.92
N GLN A 296 -28.35 29.70 1.27
CA GLN A 296 -27.58 30.37 2.31
C GLN A 296 -27.79 29.66 3.66
N GLN A 297 -26.69 29.28 4.31
CA GLN A 297 -26.65 28.69 5.65
C GLN A 297 -25.58 29.45 6.45
N LEU A 298 -26.00 30.22 7.47
CA LEU A 298 -25.09 31.01 8.30
C LEU A 298 -24.44 30.19 9.43
N ASP A 299 -24.97 29.00 9.70
CA ASP A 299 -24.50 28.05 10.72
C ASP A 299 -24.81 26.60 10.28
N ASN A 300 -24.53 25.61 11.15
CA ASN A 300 -24.73 24.19 10.87
C ASN A 300 -26.04 23.61 11.44
N SER A 301 -26.93 24.45 11.98
CA SER A 301 -28.09 23.99 12.76
C SER A 301 -29.09 23.14 11.97
N ASN A 302 -29.18 23.37 10.66
CA ASN A 302 -30.17 22.75 9.78
C ASN A 302 -29.60 21.62 8.90
N CYS A 303 -28.28 21.43 8.87
CA CYS A 303 -27.64 20.54 7.89
C CYS A 303 -28.21 19.11 7.95
N ILE A 304 -28.27 18.52 9.16
CA ILE A 304 -28.72 17.14 9.38
C ILE A 304 -30.22 16.95 9.12
N ALA A 305 -31.03 18.02 9.17
CA ALA A 305 -32.45 17.95 8.90
C ALA A 305 -32.74 17.65 7.42
N CYS A 306 -31.89 18.16 6.52
CA CYS A 306 -31.97 17.86 5.08
C CYS A 306 -31.05 16.70 4.70
N HIS A 307 -29.79 16.74 5.13
CA HIS A 307 -28.76 15.74 4.85
C HIS A 307 -28.75 14.67 5.93
N ASN A 308 -29.80 13.84 5.96
CA ASN A 308 -29.84 12.69 6.85
C ASN A 308 -28.68 11.72 6.55
N SER A 309 -28.36 10.86 7.53
CA SER A 309 -27.21 9.97 7.45
C SER A 309 -27.27 8.98 6.28
N ASP A 310 -28.46 8.45 5.98
CA ASP A 310 -28.62 7.43 4.93
C ASP A 310 -28.37 8.06 3.56
N TRP A 311 -28.97 9.21 3.29
CA TRP A 311 -28.77 9.92 2.03
C TRP A 311 -27.30 10.32 1.84
N THR A 312 -26.68 10.89 2.88
CA THR A 312 -25.26 11.27 2.83
C THR A 312 -24.37 10.06 2.57
N ALA A 313 -24.66 8.91 3.18
CA ALA A 313 -23.87 7.72 2.97
C ALA A 313 -24.05 7.13 1.56
N GLU A 314 -25.29 6.90 1.16
CA GLU A 314 -25.65 6.29 -0.12
C GLU A 314 -25.06 7.06 -1.31
N LEU A 315 -25.17 8.39 -1.32
CA LEU A 315 -24.74 9.18 -2.48
C LEU A 315 -23.22 9.17 -2.70
N HIS A 316 -22.43 8.98 -1.64
CA HIS A 316 -20.96 8.97 -1.70
C HIS A 316 -20.35 7.57 -1.86
N THR A 317 -21.13 6.50 -1.64
CA THR A 317 -20.67 5.12 -1.84
C THR A 317 -21.40 4.39 -2.97
N GLY A 318 -22.54 4.91 -3.43
CA GLY A 318 -23.46 4.25 -4.36
C GLY A 318 -22.81 3.85 -5.68
N LYS A 319 -22.04 4.74 -6.31
CA LYS A 319 -21.36 4.42 -7.60
C LYS A 319 -20.37 3.25 -7.47
N THR A 320 -19.62 3.20 -6.38
CA THR A 320 -18.67 2.11 -6.10
C THR A 320 -19.42 0.81 -5.80
N ALA A 321 -20.53 0.88 -5.06
CA ALA A 321 -21.39 -0.26 -4.81
C ALA A 321 -22.05 -0.80 -6.10
N ASP A 322 -22.55 0.09 -6.95
CA ASP A 322 -23.12 -0.24 -8.27
C ASP A 322 -22.08 -0.93 -9.15
N LYS A 323 -20.87 -0.36 -9.25
CA LYS A 323 -19.76 -0.96 -10.01
C LYS A 323 -19.45 -2.36 -9.51
N LYS A 324 -19.37 -2.57 -8.19
CA LYS A 324 -19.15 -3.89 -7.59
C LYS A 324 -20.29 -4.88 -7.90
N ALA A 325 -21.53 -4.43 -7.83
CA ALA A 325 -22.71 -5.23 -8.14
C ALA A 325 -22.77 -5.63 -9.64
N VAL A 326 -22.33 -4.75 -10.54
CA VAL A 326 -22.23 -5.05 -11.97
C VAL A 326 -21.11 -6.06 -12.24
N ILE A 327 -19.89 -5.82 -11.75
CA ILE A 327 -18.74 -6.73 -11.92
C ILE A 327 -19.04 -8.15 -11.43
N ALA A 328 -19.83 -8.29 -10.37
CA ALA A 328 -20.18 -9.59 -9.80
C ALA A 328 -21.13 -10.44 -10.67
N GLN A 329 -21.82 -9.85 -11.65
CA GLN A 329 -22.86 -10.55 -12.42
C GLN A 329 -22.34 -11.56 -13.43
N LEU A 330 -21.13 -11.37 -13.95
CA LEU A 330 -20.55 -12.25 -14.96
C LEU A 330 -19.13 -12.69 -14.57
N GLY A 331 -18.74 -13.83 -15.13
CA GLY A 331 -17.37 -14.30 -15.21
C GLY A 331 -17.04 -14.77 -16.62
N MET A 332 -15.79 -15.20 -16.81
CA MET A 332 -15.33 -15.86 -18.04
C MET A 332 -14.52 -17.10 -17.68
N GLN A 333 -14.52 -18.05 -18.59
CA GLN A 333 -13.57 -19.16 -18.63
C GLN A 333 -13.10 -19.35 -20.07
N ALA A 334 -11.80 -19.47 -20.29
CA ALA A 334 -11.25 -19.64 -21.61
C ALA A 334 -10.27 -20.82 -21.73
N THR A 335 -10.19 -21.39 -22.93
CA THR A 335 -9.23 -22.43 -23.31
C THR A 335 -8.48 -22.03 -24.57
N LEU A 336 -7.20 -22.36 -24.64
CA LEU A 336 -6.36 -22.14 -25.82
C LEU A 336 -5.71 -23.46 -26.22
N VAL A 337 -5.84 -23.86 -27.48
CA VAL A 337 -5.30 -25.14 -27.98
C VAL A 337 -4.43 -24.89 -29.20
N GLY A 338 -3.13 -25.18 -29.12
CA GLY A 338 -2.19 -25.06 -30.24
C GLY A 338 -2.36 -26.18 -31.24
N GLN A 339 -2.23 -25.85 -32.53
CA GLN A 339 -2.49 -26.75 -33.65
C GLN A 339 -1.19 -27.14 -34.39
N THR A 340 -1.27 -28.19 -35.21
CA THR A 340 -0.12 -28.70 -35.97
C THR A 340 0.40 -27.69 -37.00
N ASP A 341 -0.44 -26.77 -37.48
CA ASP A 341 -0.13 -25.68 -38.41
C ASP A 341 0.32 -24.36 -37.74
N ASP A 342 0.67 -24.44 -36.46
CA ASP A 342 1.09 -23.31 -35.60
C ASP A 342 -0.03 -22.31 -35.27
N THR A 343 -1.26 -22.52 -35.70
CA THR A 343 -2.39 -21.72 -35.20
C THR A 343 -2.77 -22.13 -33.78
N ALA A 344 -3.60 -21.32 -33.10
CA ALA A 344 -4.21 -21.72 -31.84
C ALA A 344 -5.72 -21.40 -31.84
N VAL A 345 -6.52 -22.34 -31.35
CA VAL A 345 -7.97 -22.17 -31.21
C VAL A 345 -8.27 -21.65 -29.81
N LEU A 346 -8.72 -20.40 -29.72
CA LEU A 346 -9.23 -19.78 -28.51
C LEU A 346 -10.74 -20.04 -28.41
N THR A 347 -11.19 -20.54 -27.26
CA THR A 347 -12.62 -20.69 -26.93
C THR A 347 -12.91 -19.96 -25.62
N VAL A 348 -13.92 -19.08 -25.61
CA VAL A 348 -14.34 -18.29 -24.45
C VAL A 348 -15.79 -18.61 -24.08
N SER A 349 -16.00 -19.01 -22.84
CA SER A 349 -17.30 -19.23 -22.21
C SER A 349 -17.62 -18.07 -21.27
N ILE A 350 -18.82 -17.50 -21.38
CA ILE A 350 -19.33 -16.52 -20.42
C ILE A 350 -20.01 -17.28 -19.27
N LEU A 351 -19.82 -16.81 -18.05
CA LEU A 351 -20.38 -17.40 -16.83
C LEU A 351 -21.37 -16.43 -16.18
N ASP A 352 -22.41 -16.95 -15.54
CA ASP A 352 -23.31 -16.17 -14.68
C ASP A 352 -22.68 -15.87 -13.30
N LYS A 353 -23.45 -15.20 -12.44
CA LYS A 353 -23.07 -14.84 -11.06
C LYS A 353 -22.74 -16.06 -10.17
N ASP A 354 -23.29 -17.23 -10.50
CA ASP A 354 -23.13 -18.47 -9.74
C ASP A 354 -22.00 -19.35 -10.31
N GLY A 355 -21.34 -18.89 -11.39
CA GLY A 355 -20.22 -19.56 -12.04
C GLY A 355 -20.63 -20.58 -13.11
N ASN A 356 -21.90 -20.63 -13.49
CA ASN A 356 -22.39 -21.55 -14.52
C ASN A 356 -22.18 -20.96 -15.91
N ALA A 357 -21.78 -21.79 -16.88
CA ALA A 357 -21.70 -21.37 -18.27
C ALA A 357 -23.08 -21.00 -18.82
N ILE A 358 -23.16 -19.84 -19.48
CA ILE A 358 -24.35 -19.38 -20.19
C ILE A 358 -24.06 -19.27 -21.69
N ASP A 359 -25.10 -19.34 -22.52
CA ASP A 359 -24.97 -19.06 -23.94
C ASP A 359 -24.60 -17.58 -24.14
N ALA A 360 -23.43 -17.31 -24.72
CA ALA A 360 -22.93 -15.96 -24.95
C ALA A 360 -23.89 -15.10 -25.78
N ALA A 361 -24.72 -15.69 -26.64
CA ALA A 361 -25.75 -14.98 -27.40
C ALA A 361 -26.78 -14.26 -26.51
N THR A 362 -27.00 -14.74 -25.27
CA THR A 362 -27.99 -14.19 -24.33
C THR A 362 -27.60 -12.84 -23.73
N VAL A 363 -26.31 -12.48 -23.80
CA VAL A 363 -25.77 -11.21 -23.30
C VAL A 363 -24.99 -10.44 -24.36
N GLN A 364 -24.91 -10.97 -25.60
CA GLN A 364 -24.08 -10.41 -26.67
C GLN A 364 -24.41 -8.95 -26.95
N ASP A 365 -25.69 -8.58 -26.98
CA ASP A 365 -26.18 -7.21 -27.24
C ASP A 365 -25.73 -6.19 -26.18
N LYS A 366 -25.27 -6.67 -25.02
CA LYS A 366 -24.78 -5.87 -23.89
C LYS A 366 -23.26 -5.76 -23.85
N ILE A 367 -22.54 -6.51 -24.69
CA ILE A 367 -21.08 -6.48 -24.75
C ILE A 367 -20.64 -5.25 -25.55
N LYS A 368 -20.02 -4.29 -24.86
CA LYS A 368 -19.38 -3.15 -25.53
C LYS A 368 -18.13 -3.61 -26.26
N ARG A 369 -17.30 -4.38 -25.56
CA ARG A 369 -16.05 -4.91 -26.10
C ARG A 369 -15.63 -6.17 -25.35
N LEU A 370 -15.32 -7.23 -26.09
CA LEU A 370 -14.59 -8.39 -25.58
C LEU A 370 -13.28 -8.47 -26.36
N GLU A 371 -12.19 -8.02 -25.76
CA GLU A 371 -10.87 -7.98 -26.41
C GLU A 371 -9.96 -9.08 -25.89
N THR A 372 -9.11 -9.57 -26.77
CA THR A 372 -8.14 -10.64 -26.50
C THR A 372 -6.77 -10.24 -27.01
N VAL A 373 -5.73 -10.57 -26.26
CA VAL A 373 -4.34 -10.37 -26.66
C VAL A 373 -3.57 -11.65 -26.44
N THR A 374 -3.11 -12.27 -27.53
CA THR A 374 -2.34 -13.52 -27.52
C THR A 374 -0.85 -13.25 -27.78
N ASN A 375 0.00 -13.91 -26.99
CA ASN A 375 1.46 -13.89 -27.14
C ASN A 375 2.04 -15.30 -26.87
N VAL A 376 3.34 -15.51 -27.11
CA VAL A 376 4.05 -16.79 -26.92
C VAL A 376 5.22 -16.59 -25.96
N GLY A 377 5.44 -17.54 -25.05
CA GLY A 377 6.50 -17.47 -24.04
C GLY A 377 6.10 -16.63 -22.81
N PRO A 378 5.31 -17.16 -21.86
CA PRO A 378 4.83 -16.38 -20.71
C PRO A 378 5.96 -15.89 -19.77
N ASN A 379 7.09 -16.59 -19.68
CA ASN A 379 8.22 -16.12 -18.85
C ASN A 379 9.02 -15.00 -19.54
N PHE A 380 9.10 -15.01 -20.87
CA PHE A 380 9.70 -13.94 -21.66
C PHE A 380 9.04 -13.84 -23.05
N PRO A 381 7.99 -13.00 -23.20
CA PRO A 381 7.19 -12.95 -24.42
C PRO A 381 8.03 -12.65 -25.66
N ILE A 382 7.97 -13.55 -26.65
CA ILE A 382 8.80 -13.45 -27.85
C ILE A 382 8.13 -12.68 -28.99
N MET A 383 6.83 -12.42 -28.90
CA MET A 383 6.12 -11.55 -29.84
C MET A 383 6.11 -10.15 -29.24
N GLY A 384 6.56 -9.15 -29.98
CA GLY A 384 6.60 -7.79 -29.47
C GLY A 384 5.22 -7.12 -29.53
N TYR A 385 5.10 -5.92 -28.94
CA TYR A 385 3.91 -5.09 -29.21
C TYR A 385 3.83 -4.73 -30.71
N ASN A 386 4.97 -4.32 -31.26
CA ASN A 386 5.28 -4.27 -32.69
C ASN A 386 6.05 -5.55 -33.05
N LYS A 387 6.40 -5.77 -34.32
CA LYS A 387 7.18 -6.97 -34.71
C LYS A 387 8.50 -7.02 -33.92
N SER A 388 8.71 -8.11 -33.18
CA SER A 388 9.93 -8.35 -32.41
C SER A 388 11.13 -8.47 -33.36
N PRO A 389 12.30 -7.87 -33.06
CA PRO A 389 13.53 -8.13 -33.81
C PRO A 389 13.97 -9.60 -33.76
N GLY A 390 13.58 -10.35 -32.72
CA GLY A 390 13.95 -11.75 -32.55
C GLY A 390 13.06 -12.72 -33.33
N SER A 391 11.74 -12.67 -33.08
CA SER A 391 10.78 -13.60 -33.70
C SER A 391 10.21 -13.13 -35.04
N GLY A 392 10.34 -11.83 -35.36
CA GLY A 392 9.65 -11.21 -36.49
C GLY A 392 8.12 -11.08 -36.31
N ALA A 393 7.58 -11.47 -35.15
CA ALA A 393 6.16 -11.51 -34.86
C ALA A 393 5.74 -10.41 -33.87
N ALA A 394 4.49 -9.96 -33.99
CA ALA A 394 3.83 -9.06 -33.04
C ALA A 394 2.67 -9.79 -32.37
N LYS A 395 2.34 -9.42 -31.13
CA LYS A 395 1.16 -9.95 -30.41
C LYS A 395 -0.10 -9.91 -31.28
N ILE A 396 -0.99 -10.88 -31.11
CA ILE A 396 -2.28 -10.90 -31.80
C ILE A 396 -3.31 -10.21 -30.92
N ALA A 397 -3.77 -9.02 -31.32
CA ALA A 397 -4.88 -8.32 -30.67
C ALA A 397 -6.16 -8.55 -31.49
N LYS A 398 -7.22 -9.05 -30.84
CA LYS A 398 -8.49 -9.37 -31.49
C LYS A 398 -9.67 -9.02 -30.59
N ASP A 399 -10.54 -8.14 -31.07
CA ASP A 399 -11.89 -8.01 -30.52
C ASP A 399 -12.71 -9.21 -31.00
N LEU A 400 -13.30 -9.98 -30.07
CA LEU A 400 -14.23 -11.06 -30.36
C LEU A 400 -15.64 -10.51 -30.62
N VAL A 401 -16.06 -9.57 -29.77
CA VAL A 401 -17.33 -8.84 -29.85
C VAL A 401 -17.04 -7.35 -29.68
N LYS A 402 -17.68 -6.52 -30.49
CA LYS A 402 -17.62 -5.06 -30.39
C LYS A 402 -18.98 -4.46 -30.71
N ASP A 403 -19.50 -3.61 -29.83
CA ASP A 403 -20.82 -2.99 -29.93
C ASP A 403 -21.93 -4.04 -30.21
N GLY A 404 -21.86 -5.17 -29.51
CA GLY A 404 -22.77 -6.31 -29.66
C GLY A 404 -22.63 -7.13 -30.96
N ALA A 405 -21.70 -6.80 -31.85
CA ALA A 405 -21.46 -7.54 -33.08
C ALA A 405 -20.27 -8.50 -32.96
N LEU A 406 -20.48 -9.79 -33.32
CA LEU A 406 -19.40 -10.75 -33.52
C LEU A 406 -18.45 -10.25 -34.62
N GLN A 407 -17.15 -10.27 -34.36
CA GLN A 407 -16.15 -9.78 -35.31
C GLN A 407 -15.76 -10.87 -36.32
N ALA A 408 -15.15 -10.47 -37.44
CA ALA A 408 -14.79 -11.40 -38.52
C ALA A 408 -13.92 -12.58 -38.03
N GLY A 409 -14.26 -13.81 -38.41
CA GLY A 409 -13.55 -15.02 -37.99
C GLY A 409 -13.88 -15.52 -36.58
N VAL A 410 -14.85 -14.91 -35.91
CA VAL A 410 -15.38 -15.35 -34.61
C VAL A 410 -16.70 -16.07 -34.86
N THR A 411 -16.86 -17.25 -34.25
CA THR A 411 -18.09 -18.05 -34.35
C THR A 411 -18.65 -18.36 -32.96
N LEU A 412 -19.96 -18.66 -32.91
CA LEU A 412 -20.59 -19.26 -31.74
C LEU A 412 -20.74 -20.76 -31.96
N VAL A 413 -20.19 -21.56 -31.06
CA VAL A 413 -20.32 -23.02 -31.06
C VAL A 413 -20.72 -23.45 -29.65
N ASP A 414 -21.88 -24.10 -29.52
CA ASP A 414 -22.44 -24.51 -28.22
C ASP A 414 -22.48 -23.39 -27.17
N GLY A 415 -22.86 -22.18 -27.61
CA GLY A 415 -22.95 -20.99 -26.77
C GLY A 415 -21.61 -20.34 -26.40
N LYS A 416 -20.48 -20.83 -26.92
CA LYS A 416 -19.13 -20.30 -26.67
C LYS A 416 -18.58 -19.55 -27.87
N LEU A 417 -17.79 -18.53 -27.61
CA LEU A 417 -17.10 -17.75 -28.65
C LEU A 417 -15.82 -18.46 -29.06
N VAL A 418 -15.64 -18.71 -30.36
CA VAL A 418 -14.48 -19.42 -30.91
C VAL A 418 -13.75 -18.53 -31.91
N PHE A 419 -12.43 -18.45 -31.79
CA PHE A 419 -11.54 -17.73 -32.71
C PHE A 419 -10.25 -18.54 -32.93
N THR A 420 -9.81 -18.66 -34.18
CA THR A 420 -8.51 -19.28 -34.51
C THR A 420 -7.49 -18.19 -34.84
N THR A 421 -6.37 -18.16 -34.13
CA THR A 421 -5.30 -17.20 -34.38
C THR A 421 -4.61 -17.46 -35.71
N PRO A 422 -3.92 -16.47 -36.31
CA PRO A 422 -2.86 -16.75 -37.26
C PRO A 422 -1.79 -17.67 -36.65
N ALA A 423 -0.90 -18.21 -37.50
CA ALA A 423 0.24 -18.99 -37.05
C ALA A 423 1.08 -18.21 -36.02
N LEU A 424 1.38 -18.86 -34.90
CA LEU A 424 2.15 -18.34 -33.78
C LEU A 424 3.58 -18.90 -33.85
N PRO A 425 4.60 -18.17 -33.36
CA PRO A 425 5.98 -18.63 -33.38
C PRO A 425 6.25 -19.65 -32.27
N PHE A 426 5.52 -20.76 -32.25
CA PHE A 426 5.76 -21.86 -31.30
C PHE A 426 7.17 -22.43 -31.45
N GLY A 427 7.76 -22.86 -30.33
CA GLY A 427 9.09 -23.44 -30.28
C GLY A 427 9.25 -24.44 -29.15
N THR A 428 10.46 -24.54 -28.60
CA THR A 428 10.77 -25.43 -27.47
C THR A 428 10.76 -24.68 -26.14
N GLY A 429 10.54 -25.38 -25.03
CA GLY A 429 10.58 -24.79 -23.69
C GLY A 429 9.41 -23.81 -23.47
N ASP A 430 9.71 -22.61 -22.94
CA ASP A 430 8.70 -21.57 -22.68
C ASP A 430 7.89 -21.20 -23.94
N THR A 431 8.54 -21.23 -25.11
CA THR A 431 7.92 -20.89 -26.40
C THR A 431 7.02 -21.98 -26.99
N ASP A 432 6.93 -23.17 -26.37
CA ASP A 432 5.85 -24.12 -26.69
C ASP A 432 4.49 -23.62 -26.17
N THR A 433 4.48 -22.63 -25.27
CA THR A 433 3.27 -22.10 -24.65
C THR A 433 2.86 -20.75 -25.24
N ALA A 434 1.65 -20.69 -25.76
CA ALA A 434 0.92 -19.46 -26.01
C ALA A 434 0.02 -19.12 -24.82
N PHE A 435 -0.24 -17.84 -24.62
CA PHE A 435 -1.15 -17.35 -23.59
C PHE A 435 -1.97 -16.18 -24.11
N THR A 436 -3.23 -16.10 -23.67
CA THR A 436 -4.19 -15.06 -24.09
C THR A 436 -4.76 -14.35 -22.88
N PHE A 437 -4.58 -13.03 -22.83
CA PHE A 437 -5.22 -12.16 -21.84
C PHE A 437 -6.51 -11.56 -22.41
N ILE A 438 -7.60 -11.62 -21.65
CA ILE A 438 -8.95 -11.33 -22.11
C ILE A 438 -9.58 -10.27 -21.19
N GLY A 439 -10.10 -9.19 -21.79
CA GLY A 439 -10.85 -8.15 -21.09
C GLY A 439 -12.26 -8.02 -21.65
N LEU A 440 -13.26 -7.95 -20.77
CA LEU A 440 -14.67 -7.81 -21.11
C LEU A 440 -15.21 -6.47 -20.57
N GLU A 441 -15.87 -5.72 -21.43
CA GLU A 441 -16.56 -4.47 -21.11
C GLU A 441 -18.03 -4.60 -21.47
N MET A 442 -18.89 -4.33 -20.49
CA MET A 442 -20.34 -4.40 -20.66
C MET A 442 -20.95 -3.01 -20.60
N CYS A 443 -22.00 -2.77 -21.37
CA CYS A 443 -22.86 -1.61 -21.18
C CYS A 443 -23.72 -1.80 -19.92
N SER A 444 -23.82 -0.77 -19.11
CA SER A 444 -24.46 -0.84 -17.79
C SER A 444 -25.16 0.47 -17.41
N THR A 445 -26.26 0.36 -16.66
CA THR A 445 -26.97 1.50 -16.06
C THR A 445 -27.29 1.18 -14.60
N GLY A 446 -26.73 1.94 -13.66
CA GLY A 446 -26.81 1.62 -12.23
C GLY A 446 -26.25 0.22 -11.96
N THR A 447 -27.04 -0.64 -11.34
CA THR A 447 -26.68 -2.03 -11.03
C THR A 447 -26.99 -3.03 -12.14
N SER A 448 -27.48 -2.61 -13.32
CA SER A 448 -27.98 -3.51 -14.36
C SER A 448 -27.14 -3.50 -15.64
N LEU A 449 -26.94 -4.68 -16.23
CA LEU A 449 -26.41 -4.83 -17.59
C LEU A 449 -27.48 -4.49 -18.64
N THR A 450 -27.17 -3.57 -19.56
CA THR A 450 -28.09 -3.04 -20.56
C THR A 450 -27.56 -3.23 -21.98
N ALA A 451 -28.46 -3.27 -22.97
CA ALA A 451 -28.07 -3.30 -24.38
C ALA A 451 -27.21 -2.07 -24.73
N CYS A 452 -26.20 -2.26 -25.58
CA CYS A 452 -25.25 -1.19 -25.89
C CYS A 452 -25.83 -0.14 -26.85
N THR A 453 -25.56 1.11 -26.52
CA THR A 453 -25.74 2.29 -27.38
C THR A 453 -24.44 3.09 -27.45
N VAL A 454 -24.39 4.10 -28.31
CA VAL A 454 -23.20 4.96 -28.48
C VAL A 454 -22.80 5.64 -27.16
N ASP A 455 -23.79 6.12 -26.41
CA ASP A 455 -23.60 6.89 -25.16
C ASP A 455 -23.79 6.04 -23.89
N SER A 456 -23.86 4.72 -24.02
CA SER A 456 -23.99 3.83 -22.87
C SER A 456 -22.80 3.97 -21.93
N ALA A 457 -23.07 4.11 -20.63
CA ALA A 457 -22.04 3.91 -19.62
C ALA A 457 -21.56 2.45 -19.65
N THR A 458 -20.30 2.24 -19.30
CA THR A 458 -19.68 0.92 -19.36
C THR A 458 -19.03 0.54 -18.04
N THR A 459 -18.93 -0.77 -17.81
CA THR A 459 -18.22 -1.36 -16.67
C THR A 459 -17.26 -2.43 -17.21
N SER A 460 -16.00 -2.34 -16.79
CA SER A 460 -15.01 -3.39 -17.05
C SER A 460 -15.26 -4.55 -16.10
N MET A 461 -15.23 -5.77 -16.63
CA MET A 461 -15.53 -6.99 -15.89
C MET A 461 -14.23 -7.69 -15.46
N LYS A 462 -14.39 -8.81 -14.75
CA LYS A 462 -13.28 -9.70 -14.36
C LYS A 462 -12.52 -10.17 -15.60
N ALA A 463 -11.23 -9.88 -15.68
CA ALA A 463 -10.37 -10.33 -16.77
C ALA A 463 -10.12 -11.84 -16.69
N GLU A 464 -9.74 -12.46 -17.81
CA GLU A 464 -9.44 -13.90 -17.92
C GLU A 464 -8.06 -14.13 -18.56
N LEU A 465 -7.41 -15.23 -18.16
CA LEU A 465 -6.09 -15.62 -18.67
C LEU A 465 -6.09 -17.11 -19.03
N ALA A 466 -5.86 -17.43 -20.30
CA ALA A 466 -5.79 -18.81 -20.79
C ALA A 466 -4.41 -19.14 -21.33
N PHE A 467 -3.95 -20.37 -21.10
CA PHE A 467 -2.69 -20.91 -21.60
C PHE A 467 -2.96 -22.12 -22.51
N GLY A 468 -2.11 -22.31 -23.51
CA GLY A 468 -2.21 -23.43 -24.45
C GLY A 468 -0.86 -23.77 -25.06
N THR A 469 -0.61 -25.06 -25.32
CA THR A 469 0.64 -25.54 -25.93
C THR A 469 0.40 -26.10 -27.32
N LYS A 470 1.44 -26.08 -28.16
CA LYS A 470 1.44 -26.82 -29.43
C LYS A 470 1.69 -28.30 -29.20
N SER A 471 2.58 -28.65 -28.27
CA SER A 471 2.95 -30.05 -27.99
C SER A 471 1.82 -30.88 -27.33
N GLY A 472 0.81 -30.22 -26.75
CA GLY A 472 -0.21 -30.87 -25.92
C GLY A 472 0.26 -31.17 -24.48
N ASN A 473 1.50 -30.83 -24.13
CA ASN A 473 2.00 -30.92 -22.76
C ASN A 473 1.44 -29.78 -21.88
N ALA A 474 1.65 -29.88 -20.56
CA ALA A 474 1.27 -28.83 -19.63
C ALA A 474 1.97 -27.49 -19.98
N PRO A 475 1.26 -26.35 -19.92
CA PRO A 475 1.82 -25.05 -20.28
C PRO A 475 2.86 -24.56 -19.28
N SER A 476 3.83 -23.81 -19.78
CA SER A 476 4.65 -22.93 -18.93
C SER A 476 3.80 -21.76 -18.45
N MET A 477 4.05 -21.28 -17.23
CA MET A 477 3.37 -20.11 -16.67
C MET A 477 4.39 -19.20 -16.02
N ARG A 478 4.13 -17.89 -16.04
CA ARG A 478 5.03 -16.89 -15.47
C ARG A 478 5.02 -17.00 -13.94
N HIS A 479 6.15 -16.70 -13.31
CA HIS A 479 6.17 -16.55 -11.85
C HIS A 479 5.20 -15.45 -11.39
N VAL A 480 4.50 -15.74 -10.28
CA VAL A 480 3.57 -14.81 -9.61
C VAL A 480 3.86 -14.71 -8.11
N ASN A 481 5.00 -15.24 -7.66
CA ASN A 481 5.37 -15.37 -6.26
C ASN A 481 6.03 -14.12 -5.66
N SER A 482 6.27 -13.07 -6.45
CA SER A 482 6.97 -11.86 -6.02
C SER A 482 6.07 -10.63 -5.93
N VAL A 483 4.99 -10.58 -6.73
CA VAL A 483 4.00 -9.50 -6.74
C VAL A 483 2.60 -10.13 -6.82
N ASN A 484 1.82 -9.99 -5.75
CA ASN A 484 0.43 -10.41 -5.69
C ASN A 484 -0.48 -9.18 -5.80
N PHE A 485 -1.51 -9.24 -6.63
CA PHE A 485 -2.44 -8.13 -6.87
C PHE A 485 -3.17 -7.64 -5.61
N SER A 486 -3.23 -8.46 -4.55
CA SER A 486 -3.79 -8.04 -3.26
C SER A 486 -3.14 -6.77 -2.68
N THR A 487 -1.85 -6.52 -2.96
CA THR A 487 -1.17 -5.30 -2.50
C THR A 487 -1.62 -4.07 -3.27
N CYS A 488 -2.05 -4.23 -4.53
CA CYS A 488 -2.55 -3.14 -5.37
C CYS A 488 -3.93 -2.65 -4.90
N GLN A 489 -4.76 -3.56 -4.38
CA GLN A 489 -6.15 -3.30 -4.01
C GLN A 489 -6.30 -2.30 -2.86
N GLY A 490 -5.31 -2.19 -1.96
CA GLY A 490 -5.34 -1.19 -0.88
C GLY A 490 -5.45 0.24 -1.44
N CYS A 491 -4.64 0.55 -2.45
CA CYS A 491 -4.61 1.85 -3.11
C CYS A 491 -5.68 1.98 -4.21
N HIS A 492 -5.87 0.95 -5.04
CA HIS A 492 -6.69 1.04 -6.26
C HIS A 492 -8.11 0.47 -6.14
N SER A 493 -8.49 -0.08 -4.99
CA SER A 493 -9.71 -0.84 -4.70
C SER A 493 -9.77 -2.23 -5.34
N ASP A 494 -10.72 -3.06 -4.88
CA ASP A 494 -11.07 -4.37 -5.45
C ASP A 494 -11.89 -4.27 -6.76
N THR A 495 -12.20 -3.05 -7.21
CA THR A 495 -12.91 -2.76 -8.47
C THR A 495 -12.05 -1.91 -9.41
N PHE A 496 -10.73 -2.15 -9.39
CA PHE A 496 -9.78 -1.44 -10.25
C PHE A 496 -9.95 -1.85 -11.71
N GLU A 497 -10.57 -0.99 -12.50
CA GLU A 497 -10.82 -1.18 -13.93
C GLU A 497 -9.58 -0.77 -14.77
N ILE A 498 -8.48 -1.53 -14.66
CA ILE A 498 -7.19 -1.22 -15.28
C ILE A 498 -7.38 -0.95 -16.78
N HIS A 499 -6.87 0.17 -17.30
CA HIS A 499 -6.96 0.57 -18.71
C HIS A 499 -8.36 0.81 -19.30
N LYS A 500 -9.40 0.89 -18.46
CA LYS A 500 -10.73 1.36 -18.91
C LYS A 500 -10.63 2.68 -19.67
N GLY A 501 -11.41 2.79 -20.75
CA GLY A 501 -11.43 3.94 -21.64
C GLY A 501 -10.94 3.56 -23.04
N HIS A 502 -9.62 3.37 -23.23
CA HIS A 502 -9.07 2.93 -24.52
C HIS A 502 -9.17 1.41 -24.74
N HIS A 503 -9.22 0.64 -23.64
CA HIS A 503 -9.43 -0.80 -23.63
C HIS A 503 -10.75 -1.13 -22.91
N SER A 504 -11.20 -2.37 -23.06
CA SER A 504 -12.34 -2.93 -22.33
C SER A 504 -12.17 -2.80 -20.81
N GLY A 505 -10.92 -2.80 -20.39
CA GLY A 505 -10.47 -2.72 -19.00
C GLY A 505 -10.42 -4.09 -18.33
N PHE A 506 -9.56 -4.20 -17.33
CA PHE A 506 -9.18 -5.50 -16.76
C PHE A 506 -9.30 -5.46 -15.23
N VAL A 507 -10.37 -6.05 -14.68
CA VAL A 507 -10.50 -6.24 -13.23
C VAL A 507 -9.84 -7.57 -12.85
N MET A 508 -8.74 -7.49 -12.10
CA MET A 508 -7.95 -8.67 -11.73
C MET A 508 -8.56 -9.36 -10.51
N THR A 509 -8.89 -10.65 -10.64
CA THR A 509 -9.51 -11.46 -9.59
C THR A 509 -8.95 -12.88 -9.61
N GLU A 510 -9.45 -13.76 -8.73
CA GLU A 510 -9.07 -15.18 -8.75
C GLU A 510 -9.36 -15.89 -10.08
N GLN A 511 -10.14 -15.29 -10.99
CA GLN A 511 -10.38 -15.80 -12.34
C GLN A 511 -9.08 -15.98 -13.16
N VAL A 512 -8.07 -15.11 -12.96
CA VAL A 512 -6.76 -15.25 -13.63
C VAL A 512 -5.72 -16.06 -12.83
N SER A 513 -6.09 -16.54 -11.63
CA SER A 513 -5.16 -17.20 -10.73
C SER A 513 -4.82 -18.61 -11.21
N HIS A 514 -3.53 -18.94 -11.24
CA HIS A 514 -3.01 -20.29 -11.54
C HIS A 514 -2.04 -20.81 -10.47
N ALA A 515 -1.89 -20.11 -9.35
CA ALA A 515 -1.03 -20.50 -8.23
C ALA A 515 -1.71 -20.26 -6.86
N LYS A 516 -1.11 -20.82 -5.81
CA LYS A 516 -1.52 -20.60 -4.42
C LYS A 516 -0.31 -20.22 -3.58
N ASP A 517 -0.52 -19.45 -2.52
CA ASP A 517 0.51 -19.11 -1.54
C ASP A 517 0.74 -20.26 -0.54
N ALA A 518 1.67 -20.06 0.40
CA ALA A 518 1.99 -21.03 1.45
C ALA A 518 0.80 -21.35 2.38
N ASN A 519 -0.22 -20.48 2.44
CA ASN A 519 -1.44 -20.66 3.22
C ASN A 519 -2.58 -21.29 2.40
N GLY A 520 -2.35 -21.62 1.12
CA GLY A 520 -3.33 -22.20 0.22
C GLY A 520 -4.29 -21.18 -0.43
N LYS A 521 -4.07 -19.88 -0.23
CA LYS A 521 -4.88 -18.82 -0.84
C LYS A 521 -4.47 -18.60 -2.29
N ALA A 522 -5.44 -18.35 -3.17
CA ALA A 522 -5.19 -18.08 -4.59
C ALA A 522 -4.31 -16.81 -4.75
N ILE A 523 -3.31 -16.89 -5.64
CA ILE A 523 -2.47 -15.74 -5.98
C ILE A 523 -3.01 -15.11 -7.25
N VAL A 524 -3.52 -13.89 -7.14
CA VAL A 524 -3.95 -13.10 -8.30
C VAL A 524 -2.71 -12.44 -8.90
N GLY A 525 -2.21 -13.04 -9.98
CA GLY A 525 -1.04 -12.53 -10.71
C GLY A 525 -1.36 -11.30 -11.56
N VAL A 526 -0.30 -10.59 -11.93
CA VAL A 526 -0.31 -9.51 -12.94
C VAL A 526 0.42 -9.94 -14.22
N ASP A 527 0.59 -11.25 -14.40
CA ASP A 527 1.31 -11.86 -15.50
C ASP A 527 0.58 -11.74 -16.84
N GLY A 528 -0.76 -11.70 -16.86
CA GLY A 528 -1.53 -11.43 -18.08
C GLY A 528 -1.14 -10.12 -18.78
N CYS A 529 -0.65 -9.12 -18.03
CA CYS A 529 -0.24 -7.81 -18.56
C CYS A 529 0.93 -7.90 -19.56
N VAL A 530 1.78 -8.94 -19.47
CA VAL A 530 2.95 -9.11 -20.34
C VAL A 530 2.58 -9.43 -21.78
N ALA A 531 1.31 -9.79 -22.06
CA ALA A 531 0.81 -9.96 -23.43
C ALA A 531 0.99 -8.69 -24.28
N CYS A 532 0.84 -7.52 -23.66
CA CYS A 532 1.08 -6.20 -24.26
C CYS A 532 2.39 -5.54 -23.78
N HIS A 533 2.74 -5.71 -22.51
CA HIS A 533 3.97 -5.17 -21.90
C HIS A 533 5.17 -6.08 -22.17
N THR A 534 5.49 -6.23 -23.46
CA THR A 534 6.49 -7.16 -23.96
C THR A 534 7.93 -6.68 -23.69
N PRO A 535 8.95 -7.56 -23.74
CA PRO A 535 10.35 -7.16 -23.68
C PRO A 535 10.74 -6.07 -24.68
N ASP A 536 10.12 -6.06 -25.86
CA ASP A 536 10.33 -5.06 -26.92
C ASP A 536 9.59 -3.73 -26.66
N GLY A 537 8.95 -3.60 -25.50
CA GLY A 537 8.15 -2.45 -25.09
C GLY A 537 6.69 -2.52 -25.56
N THR A 538 6.05 -1.35 -25.61
CA THR A 538 4.70 -1.15 -26.15
C THR A 538 4.77 -0.50 -27.55
N TYR A 539 3.81 0.34 -27.93
CA TYR A 539 3.74 0.95 -29.27
C TYR A 539 4.99 1.75 -29.67
N ALA A 540 5.75 2.27 -28.70
CA ALA A 540 6.94 3.08 -28.94
C ALA A 540 8.25 2.28 -28.93
N SER A 541 8.18 0.94 -29.02
CA SER A 541 9.35 0.04 -29.16
C SER A 541 10.50 0.34 -28.21
N GLY A 542 10.19 0.57 -26.93
CA GLY A 542 11.18 0.81 -25.86
C GLY A 542 11.26 2.24 -25.34
N ALA A 543 10.88 3.27 -26.11
CA ALA A 543 10.98 4.67 -25.66
C ALA A 543 10.23 4.97 -24.35
N ASN A 544 9.15 4.22 -24.10
CA ASN A 544 8.34 4.34 -22.89
C ASN A 544 8.69 3.31 -21.80
N LYS A 545 9.82 2.60 -21.90
CA LYS A 545 10.18 1.46 -21.04
C LYS A 545 8.97 0.51 -20.85
N GLY A 546 8.50 -0.01 -21.97
CA GLY A 546 7.19 -0.67 -22.05
C GLY A 546 7.14 -2.08 -21.47
N ALA A 547 8.29 -2.73 -21.26
CA ALA A 547 8.35 -4.04 -20.63
C ALA A 547 7.82 -4.00 -19.20
N PHE A 548 7.12 -5.05 -18.78
CA PHE A 548 6.42 -5.07 -17.51
C PHE A 548 7.37 -4.95 -16.30
N GLU A 549 8.57 -5.51 -16.41
CA GLU A 549 9.67 -5.40 -15.44
C GLU A 549 10.11 -3.96 -15.16
N MET A 550 9.76 -3.00 -16.04
CA MET A 550 10.08 -1.58 -15.87
C MET A 550 8.83 -0.72 -15.68
N LYS A 551 7.73 -1.04 -16.36
CA LYS A 551 6.55 -0.17 -16.47
C LYS A 551 6.03 0.29 -15.11
N LEU A 552 5.86 -0.65 -14.18
CA LEU A 552 5.27 -0.38 -12.86
C LEU A 552 6.25 0.42 -12.00
N HIS A 553 7.55 0.13 -12.09
CA HIS A 553 8.58 0.90 -11.39
C HIS A 553 8.68 2.34 -11.90
N VAL A 554 8.63 2.56 -13.23
CA VAL A 554 8.67 3.91 -13.80
C VAL A 554 7.49 4.74 -13.33
N ILE A 555 6.26 4.22 -13.42
CA ILE A 555 5.08 5.01 -13.06
C ILE A 555 4.98 5.26 -11.55
N HIS A 556 5.35 4.29 -10.71
CA HIS A 556 5.25 4.39 -9.26
C HIS A 556 6.46 5.07 -8.61
N GLY A 557 7.64 5.03 -9.22
CA GLY A 557 8.82 5.77 -8.76
C GLY A 557 8.63 7.29 -8.80
N GLU A 558 7.66 7.77 -9.59
CA GLU A 558 7.25 9.19 -9.62
C GLU A 558 6.13 9.53 -8.62
N GLN A 559 5.49 8.52 -8.01
CA GLN A 559 4.40 8.74 -7.05
C GLN A 559 4.96 8.82 -5.63
N GLY A 560 4.94 10.01 -5.02
CA GLY A 560 5.52 10.23 -3.68
C GLY A 560 4.86 9.46 -2.52
N VAL A 561 3.75 8.75 -2.78
CA VAL A 561 3.14 7.79 -1.83
C VAL A 561 3.82 6.43 -1.83
N ILE A 562 4.55 6.10 -2.91
CA ILE A 562 5.34 4.87 -3.02
C ILE A 562 6.75 5.17 -2.53
N LYS A 563 7.17 4.49 -1.47
CA LYS A 563 8.46 4.68 -0.81
C LYS A 563 9.21 3.39 -0.58
N GLU A 564 8.50 2.27 -0.38
CA GLU A 564 9.13 0.98 -0.12
C GLU A 564 8.70 -0.07 -1.13
N CYS A 565 9.60 -1.02 -1.42
CA CYS A 565 9.31 -2.12 -2.35
C CYS A 565 8.18 -3.01 -1.82
N THR A 566 8.06 -3.15 -0.49
CA THR A 566 7.03 -3.95 0.20
C THR A 566 5.59 -3.51 -0.09
N GLN A 567 5.36 -2.32 -0.65
CA GLN A 567 4.03 -1.90 -1.09
C GLN A 567 3.49 -2.74 -2.26
N CYS A 568 4.36 -3.47 -2.96
CA CYS A 568 3.98 -4.40 -4.02
C CYS A 568 4.64 -5.77 -3.87
N HIS A 569 5.88 -5.79 -3.39
CA HIS A 569 6.70 -7.00 -3.34
C HIS A 569 6.55 -7.73 -2.01
N ASN A 570 6.05 -8.96 -2.07
CA ASN A 570 6.18 -9.91 -0.96
C ASN A 570 7.52 -10.67 -1.03
N ASP A 571 8.18 -10.69 -2.18
CA ASP A 571 9.50 -11.27 -2.42
C ASP A 571 10.12 -10.70 -3.72
N PHE A 572 11.41 -10.96 -3.96
CA PHE A 572 12.06 -10.75 -5.25
C PHE A 572 12.46 -12.10 -5.87
N ASN A 573 11.81 -12.49 -6.95
CA ASN A 573 12.22 -13.67 -7.71
C ASN A 573 13.42 -13.35 -8.61
N LEU A 574 14.62 -13.29 -8.02
CA LEU A 574 15.87 -12.97 -8.72
C LEU A 574 16.25 -14.06 -9.73
N ASP A 575 15.85 -15.30 -9.49
CA ASP A 575 16.08 -16.42 -10.42
C ASP A 575 15.33 -16.25 -11.75
N ALA A 576 14.24 -15.47 -11.77
CA ALA A 576 13.52 -15.16 -13.00
C ALA A 576 14.39 -14.41 -14.03
N PHE A 577 15.49 -13.77 -13.64
CA PHE A 577 16.44 -13.15 -14.59
C PHE A 577 17.19 -14.17 -15.45
N LYS A 578 17.35 -15.43 -14.99
CA LYS A 578 18.04 -16.49 -15.73
C LYS A 578 17.34 -16.90 -17.03
N VAL A 579 16.05 -16.56 -17.17
CA VAL A 579 15.22 -16.86 -18.34
C VAL A 579 14.86 -15.62 -19.15
N LYS A 580 15.49 -14.47 -18.90
CA LYS A 580 15.22 -13.21 -19.58
C LYS A 580 16.30 -12.88 -20.62
N GLY A 581 15.86 -12.37 -21.77
CA GLY A 581 16.70 -11.66 -22.72
C GLY A 581 16.77 -10.16 -22.40
N ALA A 582 17.28 -9.37 -23.34
CA ALA A 582 17.38 -7.93 -23.18
C ALA A 582 16.01 -7.22 -23.27
N LEU A 583 15.88 -6.07 -22.60
CA LEU A 583 14.65 -5.26 -22.56
C LEU A 583 14.82 -3.94 -23.31
N ALA A 584 13.81 -3.52 -24.07
CA ALA A 584 13.85 -2.27 -24.81
C ALA A 584 13.67 -1.06 -23.88
N THR A 585 14.73 -0.27 -23.73
CA THR A 585 14.85 0.86 -22.79
C THR A 585 14.80 2.23 -23.47
N SER A 586 15.04 2.27 -24.77
CA SER A 586 14.75 3.40 -25.67
C SER A 586 14.33 2.88 -27.04
N ALA A 587 13.91 3.75 -27.96
CA ALA A 587 13.33 3.35 -29.25
C ALA A 587 14.27 2.42 -30.06
N GLY A 588 13.94 1.14 -30.11
CA GLY A 588 14.72 0.10 -30.82
C GLY A 588 16.07 -0.22 -30.18
N LYS A 589 16.33 0.20 -28.94
CA LYS A 589 17.57 -0.08 -28.20
C LYS A 589 17.29 -0.89 -26.95
N TYR A 590 18.22 -1.78 -26.62
CA TYR A 590 18.03 -2.80 -25.61
C TYR A 590 19.10 -2.70 -24.52
N THR A 591 18.71 -3.01 -23.29
CA THR A 591 19.57 -3.08 -22.11
C THR A 591 19.46 -4.49 -21.52
N THR A 592 20.55 -5.01 -20.95
CA THR A 592 20.55 -6.29 -20.23
C THR A 592 19.54 -6.27 -19.05
N PRO A 593 18.90 -7.39 -18.72
CA PRO A 593 17.63 -7.37 -18.01
C PRO A 593 17.71 -6.85 -16.57
N ILE A 594 18.75 -7.18 -15.79
CA ILE A 594 18.90 -6.68 -14.41
C ILE A 594 19.11 -5.17 -14.45
N THR A 595 20.05 -4.71 -15.28
CA THR A 595 20.34 -3.28 -15.45
C THR A 595 19.10 -2.52 -15.93
N ALA A 596 18.32 -3.08 -16.87
CA ALA A 596 17.08 -2.46 -17.34
C ALA A 596 16.05 -2.29 -16.22
N THR A 597 15.87 -3.30 -15.36
CA THR A 597 14.96 -3.22 -14.21
C THR A 597 15.42 -2.15 -13.22
N CYS A 598 16.67 -2.19 -12.75
CA CYS A 598 17.19 -1.22 -11.78
C CYS A 598 17.15 0.22 -12.32
N THR A 599 17.47 0.39 -13.61
CA THR A 599 17.47 1.71 -14.26
C THR A 599 16.07 2.23 -14.63
N SER A 600 15.01 1.56 -14.17
CA SER A 600 13.66 2.13 -14.15
C SER A 600 13.60 3.35 -13.24
N CYS A 601 14.30 3.31 -12.10
CA CYS A 601 14.34 4.38 -11.09
C CYS A 601 15.72 5.05 -11.00
N HIS A 602 16.80 4.28 -11.18
CA HIS A 602 18.17 4.82 -11.15
C HIS A 602 18.61 5.24 -12.55
N ALA A 603 18.95 6.52 -12.73
CA ALA A 603 19.55 6.93 -13.98
C ALA A 603 20.89 6.20 -14.18
N PRO A 604 21.19 5.60 -15.35
CA PRO A 604 22.43 4.85 -15.55
C PRO A 604 23.69 5.62 -15.12
N GLU A 605 23.73 6.93 -15.36
CA GLU A 605 24.81 7.84 -15.00
C GLU A 605 24.97 8.09 -13.49
N SER A 606 23.95 7.75 -12.68
CA SER A 606 24.03 7.82 -11.21
C SER A 606 24.73 6.62 -10.59
N ILE A 607 24.97 5.55 -11.36
CA ILE A 607 25.59 4.31 -10.89
C ILE A 607 27.11 4.47 -10.97
N GLY A 608 27.70 5.01 -9.90
CA GLY A 608 29.10 5.48 -9.90
C GLY A 608 30.18 4.42 -10.14
N HIS A 609 29.91 3.14 -9.89
CA HIS A 609 30.85 2.05 -10.20
C HIS A 609 30.82 1.59 -11.67
N GLY A 610 29.97 2.21 -12.49
CA GLY A 610 29.77 1.84 -13.89
C GLY A 610 29.04 0.52 -14.09
N LEU A 611 28.63 0.27 -15.33
CA LEU A 611 27.83 -0.90 -15.72
C LEU A 611 28.60 -1.86 -16.65
N GLU A 612 29.52 -1.34 -17.47
CA GLU A 612 30.31 -2.12 -18.43
C GLU A 612 31.13 -3.23 -17.75
N ASN A 613 31.83 -2.89 -16.66
CA ASN A 613 32.64 -3.84 -15.88
C ASN A 613 31.81 -4.95 -15.22
N MET A 614 30.48 -4.79 -15.20
CA MET A 614 29.55 -5.74 -14.60
C MET A 614 28.92 -6.66 -15.67
N GLY A 615 29.33 -6.57 -16.93
CA GLY A 615 28.81 -7.36 -18.05
C GLY A 615 27.48 -6.85 -18.62
N ALA A 616 27.07 -5.64 -18.25
CA ALA A 616 25.83 -5.04 -18.71
C ALA A 616 26.01 -4.28 -20.03
N ILE A 617 24.98 -4.34 -20.89
CA ILE A 617 24.86 -3.48 -22.08
C ILE A 617 23.72 -2.49 -21.82
N VAL A 618 23.95 -1.20 -22.09
CA VAL A 618 22.97 -0.13 -21.88
C VAL A 618 22.63 0.53 -23.21
N ASN A 619 21.37 0.47 -23.63
CA ASN A 619 20.89 1.03 -24.91
C ASN A 619 21.69 0.55 -26.15
N GLY A 620 22.14 -0.70 -26.14
CA GLY A 620 22.79 -1.35 -27.28
C GLY A 620 21.78 -1.79 -28.35
N ASP A 621 22.28 -2.42 -29.42
CA ASP A 621 21.40 -3.11 -30.36
C ASP A 621 20.87 -4.44 -29.78
N TYR A 622 19.84 -5.00 -30.43
CA TYR A 622 19.16 -6.21 -29.97
C TYR A 622 20.11 -7.41 -29.82
N VAL A 623 21.02 -7.62 -30.76
CA VAL A 623 21.89 -8.80 -30.77
C VAL A 623 22.94 -8.66 -29.67
N GLN A 624 23.60 -7.50 -29.59
CA GLN A 624 24.60 -7.22 -28.58
C GLN A 624 24.04 -7.37 -27.16
N ALA A 625 22.90 -6.75 -26.88
CA ALA A 625 22.31 -6.80 -25.54
C ALA A 625 21.84 -8.22 -25.17
N ASN A 626 21.29 -8.99 -26.12
CA ASN A 626 20.86 -10.37 -25.84
C ASN A 626 22.03 -11.34 -25.64
N GLN A 627 23.15 -11.16 -26.34
CA GLN A 627 24.37 -11.95 -26.09
C GLN A 627 24.90 -11.73 -24.66
N ALA A 628 24.76 -10.51 -24.14
CA ALA A 628 25.18 -10.14 -22.79
C ALA A 628 24.10 -10.37 -21.70
N ALA A 629 22.89 -10.78 -22.06
CA ALA A 629 21.74 -10.83 -21.12
C ALA A 629 21.97 -11.71 -19.88
N GLN A 630 22.87 -12.71 -19.98
CA GLN A 630 23.24 -13.61 -18.88
C GLN A 630 24.69 -13.39 -18.41
N SER A 631 25.31 -12.26 -18.76
CA SER A 631 26.67 -11.89 -18.37
C SER A 631 26.71 -10.92 -17.18
N GLU A 632 25.56 -10.44 -16.73
CA GLU A 632 25.46 -9.48 -15.62
C GLU A 632 25.90 -10.11 -14.29
N THR A 633 26.83 -9.44 -13.59
CA THR A 633 27.37 -9.90 -12.30
C THR A 633 26.76 -9.19 -11.08
N CYS A 634 25.67 -8.42 -11.28
CA CYS A 634 25.06 -7.55 -10.27
C CYS A 634 24.77 -8.26 -8.94
N PHE A 635 24.15 -9.44 -8.99
CA PHE A 635 23.77 -10.22 -7.80
C PHE A 635 24.95 -10.95 -7.15
N TYR A 636 26.17 -10.82 -7.66
CA TYR A 636 27.36 -11.20 -6.89
C TYR A 636 27.46 -10.33 -5.63
N CYS A 637 27.33 -9.02 -5.78
CA CYS A 637 27.35 -8.03 -4.71
C CYS A 637 25.96 -7.79 -4.11
N HIS A 638 24.96 -7.44 -4.93
CA HIS A 638 23.63 -7.06 -4.44
C HIS A 638 22.87 -8.27 -3.89
N LYS A 639 22.31 -8.13 -2.68
CA LYS A 639 21.47 -9.11 -1.99
C LYS A 639 20.13 -8.48 -1.60
N PRO A 640 19.37 -7.94 -2.57
CA PRO A 640 18.21 -7.11 -2.27
C PRO A 640 17.10 -7.94 -1.63
N THR A 641 16.42 -7.35 -0.66
CA THR A 641 15.15 -7.84 -0.12
C THR A 641 14.07 -6.76 -0.31
N PRO A 642 12.76 -7.09 -0.32
CA PRO A 642 11.74 -6.06 -0.39
C PRO A 642 11.82 -5.03 0.74
N THR A 643 12.29 -5.44 1.93
CA THR A 643 12.46 -4.58 3.11
C THR A 643 13.67 -3.65 2.98
N ASP A 644 14.76 -4.13 2.40
CA ASP A 644 15.94 -3.33 2.06
C ASP A 644 16.55 -3.84 0.75
N HIS A 645 16.25 -3.14 -0.34
CA HIS A 645 16.77 -3.49 -1.67
C HIS A 645 18.19 -2.96 -1.89
N THR A 646 18.72 -2.17 -0.97
CA THR A 646 20.06 -1.56 -1.06
C THR A 646 21.16 -2.46 -0.50
N GLN A 647 20.79 -3.53 0.19
CA GLN A 647 21.71 -4.48 0.80
C GLN A 647 22.72 -5.05 -0.21
N VAL A 648 24.00 -4.98 0.16
CA VAL A 648 25.13 -5.52 -0.61
C VAL A 648 26.01 -6.40 0.27
N LYS A 649 26.65 -7.39 -0.35
CA LYS A 649 27.77 -8.14 0.20
C LYS A 649 29.01 -7.78 -0.60
N MET A 650 29.89 -6.98 0.02
CA MET A 650 31.13 -6.49 -0.58
C MET A 650 32.31 -7.38 -0.23
#